data_AF-A0A3P9Q2X1-F1
#
_entry.id   AF-A0A3P9Q2X1-F1
#
_cell.length_a   1.000
_cell.length_b   1.000
_cell.length_c   1.000
_cell.angle_alpha   90.00
_cell.angle_beta   90.00
_cell.angle_gamma   90.00
#
_symmetry.space_group_name_H-M   'P 1'
#
loop_
_entity.id
_entity.type
_entity.pdbx_description
1 polymer ?
#
loop_
_entity_poly.entity_id
_entity_poly.type
_entity_poly.pdbx_seq_one_letter_code
_entity_poly.pdbx_strand_id
1 'polypeptide(L)'
;VGTGNLGFPKHLVATLMLEKFLEFSSQRQSKHIKKIIVILYPGDEQTIQVFTDEFQKKFPSTTGPSATAPAPADSSRSTGKFSKVVSSSGKHETKLGNVTIQVVTGDITKETTDVIVNSSNDSFTLKSGVSKAILDAAGVAVLEECQYLGKNINFCMIMTVPGNLKCKKILHLVVQSDKGKIHSSVKEALQMCVKHSYTSVSFPALGTGNVQAKQVAESMLDAVIDVFSQNTSSSLTLIRIVIFQQPMLKDFHSSMQEREATDPKDRGGFWSKTLKPCADNKLENETVIETVKVEPAVFHICGASQAKVDAAKKKINDLISDEQFSIEIADNDILNFSSADCQRIVDIQVKLGVSIKNQITNGQVSVIIEGLSKDVVRANQEIANMLKKVRGEQELKRKLELAATVADWQYQQHGLQYQSFDQMTNYELEHALERAAPTLKVTIHGSDYTVQMPKGPATDRNGTILQIRRIDRLKGDDVPEFWDTMPAGKTCHAVPILDVSSEYAEVINLFKGTCNRTVTKIERIQNPALWKSLQIKKHEMEQRNNHQNNEKRLFHGTSEDTVPIINERGFNRSYAGKNATCYGKGSYFAVKADYSAQDTYSKPNAKGEKFMYLCRVLTGDYTLGQKDMIAPPSKGSGVHMYDSVVNDMTNPSMFIVFHDIQAYPEYLITFK
;
A
#
# COMPACT_ATOMS: atom_id res chain seq x y z
N VAL A 1 -11.13 -14.69 -40.57
CA VAL A 1 -12.07 -14.12 -41.59
C VAL A 1 -12.05 -15.05 -42.79
N GLY A 2 -13.20 -15.46 -43.34
CA GLY A 2 -13.27 -16.26 -44.57
C GLY A 2 -12.96 -17.77 -44.45
N THR A 3 -11.94 -18.19 -43.70
CA THR A 3 -11.44 -19.58 -43.69
C THR A 3 -12.27 -20.58 -42.88
N GLY A 4 -13.17 -20.10 -42.02
CA GLY A 4 -14.07 -20.94 -41.20
C GLY A 4 -15.31 -21.37 -41.99
N ASN A 5 -16.51 -21.14 -41.43
CA ASN A 5 -17.79 -21.57 -42.05
C ASN A 5 -18.08 -20.99 -43.44
N LEU A 6 -17.34 -19.96 -43.88
CA LEU A 6 -17.48 -19.38 -45.21
C LEU A 6 -16.69 -20.15 -46.29
N GLY A 7 -15.83 -21.09 -45.90
CA GLY A 7 -15.17 -22.03 -46.81
C GLY A 7 -14.13 -21.43 -47.76
N PHE A 8 -13.67 -20.19 -47.56
CA PHE A 8 -12.70 -19.59 -48.46
C PHE A 8 -11.33 -20.29 -48.34
N PRO A 9 -10.60 -20.48 -49.47
CA PRO A 9 -9.30 -21.11 -49.45
C PRO A 9 -8.31 -20.39 -48.51
N LYS A 10 -7.70 -21.14 -47.59
CA LYS A 10 -6.83 -20.61 -46.52
C LYS A 10 -5.69 -19.74 -47.07
N HIS A 11 -5.05 -20.17 -48.15
CA HIS A 11 -3.93 -19.44 -48.75
C HIS A 11 -4.39 -18.10 -49.36
N LEU A 12 -5.54 -18.11 -50.04
CA LEU A 12 -6.08 -16.90 -50.68
C LEU A 12 -6.45 -15.86 -49.63
N VAL A 13 -7.02 -16.28 -48.51
CA VAL A 13 -7.31 -15.38 -47.38
C VAL A 13 -6.02 -14.82 -46.78
N ALA A 14 -5.00 -15.65 -46.55
CA ALA A 14 -3.72 -15.22 -45.98
C ALA A 14 -3.03 -14.18 -46.87
N THR A 15 -2.92 -14.47 -48.16
CA THR A 15 -2.32 -13.57 -49.15
C THR A 15 -3.09 -12.25 -49.25
N LEU A 16 -4.42 -12.30 -49.43
CA LEU A 16 -5.24 -11.09 -49.56
C LEU A 16 -5.23 -10.22 -48.30
N MET A 17 -5.24 -10.82 -47.10
CA MET A 17 -5.12 -10.07 -45.85
C MET A 17 -3.80 -9.32 -45.77
N LEU A 18 -2.68 -10.00 -46.00
CA LEU A 18 -1.36 -9.38 -45.95
C LEU A 18 -1.20 -8.29 -47.02
N GLU A 19 -1.75 -8.49 -48.21
CA GLU A 19 -1.74 -7.47 -49.27
C GLU A 19 -2.55 -6.24 -48.89
N LYS A 20 -3.75 -6.40 -48.33
CA LYS A 20 -4.57 -5.26 -47.91
C LYS A 20 -3.98 -4.52 -46.72
N PHE A 21 -3.25 -5.19 -45.84
CA PHE A 21 -2.47 -4.51 -44.79
C PHE A 21 -1.35 -3.66 -45.37
N LEU A 22 -0.61 -4.21 -46.34
CA LEU A 22 0.48 -3.49 -47.01
C LEU A 22 -0.07 -2.31 -47.84
N GLU A 23 -1.17 -2.51 -48.55
CA GLU A 23 -1.86 -1.46 -49.31
C GLU A 23 -2.38 -0.35 -48.39
N PHE A 24 -3.02 -0.70 -47.27
CA PHE A 24 -3.47 0.29 -46.29
C PHE A 24 -2.30 1.09 -45.71
N SER A 25 -1.21 0.40 -45.37
CA SER A 25 0.00 1.01 -44.82
C SER A 25 0.69 1.93 -45.84
N SER A 26 0.71 1.55 -47.12
CA SER A 26 1.35 2.35 -48.18
C SER A 26 0.51 3.56 -48.59
N GLN A 27 -0.83 3.47 -48.55
CA GLN A 27 -1.73 4.58 -48.91
C GLN A 27 -2.03 5.53 -47.75
N ARG A 28 -1.89 5.10 -46.49
CA ARG A 28 -2.19 5.92 -45.31
C ARG A 28 -1.09 5.77 -44.26
N GLN A 29 -0.28 6.82 -44.07
CA GLN A 29 0.57 6.94 -42.88
C GLN A 29 -0.29 7.25 -41.64
N SER A 30 -0.90 6.21 -41.08
CA SER A 30 -1.71 6.31 -39.86
C SER A 30 -0.83 6.66 -38.66
N LYS A 31 -1.15 7.75 -37.95
CA LYS A 31 -0.48 8.12 -36.68
C LYS A 31 -0.95 7.28 -35.48
N HIS A 32 -2.06 6.57 -35.64
CA HIS A 32 -2.75 5.89 -34.53
C HIS A 32 -2.59 4.37 -34.58
N ILE A 33 -2.59 3.75 -35.77
CA ILE A 33 -2.45 2.30 -35.91
C ILE A 33 -0.97 1.97 -36.11
N LYS A 34 -0.36 1.38 -35.07
CA LYS A 34 1.08 1.04 -35.05
C LYS A 34 1.36 -0.47 -35.13
N LYS A 35 0.35 -1.31 -34.89
CA LYS A 35 0.48 -2.76 -34.84
C LYS A 35 -0.80 -3.42 -35.34
N ILE A 36 -0.66 -4.37 -36.26
CA ILE A 36 -1.74 -5.23 -36.73
C ILE A 36 -1.38 -6.64 -36.26
N ILE A 37 -2.30 -7.29 -35.53
CA ILE A 37 -2.12 -8.65 -35.02
C ILE A 37 -3.18 -9.54 -35.68
N VAL A 38 -2.74 -10.57 -36.38
CA VAL A 38 -3.63 -11.61 -36.92
C VAL A 38 -3.67 -12.75 -35.92
N ILE A 39 -4.84 -12.99 -35.33
CA ILE A 39 -5.06 -14.08 -34.38
C ILE A 39 -5.67 -15.26 -35.14
N LEU A 40 -5.00 -16.40 -35.07
CA LEU A 40 -5.42 -17.65 -35.72
C LEU A 40 -5.92 -18.63 -34.65
N TYR A 41 -6.91 -19.44 -35.01
CA TYR A 41 -7.46 -20.44 -34.09
C TYR A 41 -6.41 -21.52 -33.82
N PRO A 42 -6.01 -21.76 -32.55
CA PRO A 42 -4.91 -22.67 -32.23
C PRO A 42 -5.12 -24.12 -32.67
N GLY A 43 -6.37 -24.56 -32.79
CA GLY A 43 -6.72 -25.92 -33.24
C GLY A 43 -6.77 -26.09 -34.76
N ASP A 44 -6.49 -25.04 -35.55
CA ASP A 44 -6.45 -25.09 -37.03
C ASP A 44 -5.02 -24.93 -37.53
N GLU A 45 -4.23 -25.98 -37.31
CA GLU A 45 -2.80 -26.05 -37.68
C GLU A 45 -2.56 -25.72 -39.15
N GLN A 46 -3.48 -26.12 -40.04
CA GLN A 46 -3.39 -25.80 -41.46
C GLN A 46 -3.50 -24.30 -41.75
N THR A 47 -4.41 -23.57 -41.09
CA THR A 47 -4.50 -22.12 -41.28
C THR A 47 -3.25 -21.43 -40.70
N ILE A 48 -2.72 -21.93 -39.59
CA ILE A 48 -1.50 -21.40 -38.96
C ILE A 48 -0.30 -21.54 -39.90
N GLN A 49 -0.09 -22.73 -40.46
CA GLN A 49 1.02 -22.98 -41.37
C GLN A 49 0.94 -22.08 -42.61
N VAL A 50 -0.25 -21.99 -43.22
CA VAL A 50 -0.48 -21.18 -44.42
C VAL A 50 -0.20 -19.70 -44.19
N PHE A 51 -0.65 -19.13 -43.06
CA PHE A 51 -0.34 -17.75 -42.71
C PHE A 51 1.14 -17.53 -42.40
N THR A 52 1.81 -18.53 -41.80
CA THR A 52 3.24 -18.48 -41.48
C THR A 52 4.08 -18.47 -42.76
N ASP A 53 3.78 -19.36 -43.70
CA ASP A 53 4.49 -19.48 -44.97
C ASP A 53 4.36 -18.22 -45.82
N GLU A 54 3.15 -17.67 -45.95
CA GLU A 54 2.92 -16.41 -46.69
C GLU A 54 3.60 -15.21 -46.01
N PHE A 55 3.73 -15.21 -44.68
CA PHE A 55 4.47 -14.18 -43.95
C PHE A 55 5.98 -14.27 -44.24
N GLN A 56 6.57 -15.46 -44.14
CA GLN A 56 7.99 -15.67 -44.42
C GLN A 56 8.35 -15.36 -45.87
N LYS A 57 7.47 -15.76 -46.81
CA LYS A 57 7.62 -15.47 -48.24
C LYS A 57 7.61 -13.97 -48.55
N LYS A 58 6.75 -13.19 -47.89
CA LYS A 58 6.71 -11.73 -48.06
C LYS A 58 7.85 -11.01 -47.35
N PHE A 59 8.54 -11.64 -46.38
CA PHE A 59 9.61 -11.02 -45.58
C PHE A 59 10.84 -11.95 -45.34
N PRO A 60 11.69 -12.26 -46.35
CA PRO A 60 12.88 -13.12 -46.19
C PRO A 60 14.08 -12.41 -45.49
N SER A 61 14.91 -13.14 -44.73
CA SER A 61 16.12 -12.63 -44.03
C SER A 61 17.44 -13.22 -44.61
N THR A 62 18.50 -12.43 -44.81
CA THR A 62 19.80 -12.84 -45.44
C THR A 62 21.00 -12.83 -44.46
N THR A 63 21.95 -13.78 -44.61
CA THR A 63 23.16 -13.99 -43.77
C THR A 63 24.50 -13.93 -44.56
N GLY A 64 25.60 -13.46 -43.93
CA GLY A 64 27.00 -13.57 -44.41
C GLY A 64 28.07 -12.98 -43.44
N PRO A 65 29.36 -13.45 -43.40
CA PRO A 65 30.26 -13.37 -42.23
C PRO A 65 31.35 -12.24 -42.22
N SER A 66 31.91 -11.97 -41.03
CA SER A 66 32.75 -10.81 -40.61
C SER A 66 34.27 -11.07 -40.63
N ALA A 67 35.08 -10.01 -40.80
CA ALA A 67 36.47 -9.90 -40.32
C ALA A 67 36.69 -8.58 -39.52
N THR A 68 37.76 -8.53 -38.73
CA THR A 68 37.97 -7.89 -37.40
C THR A 68 38.70 -6.53 -37.35
N ALA A 69 38.40 -5.64 -36.37
CA ALA A 69 39.31 -4.81 -35.51
C ALA A 69 38.56 -3.68 -34.72
N PRO A 70 39.11 -3.08 -33.62
CA PRO A 70 38.33 -2.65 -32.42
C PRO A 70 38.19 -1.13 -32.11
N ALA A 71 37.12 -0.81 -31.36
CA ALA A 71 36.83 0.17 -30.25
C ALA A 71 37.60 1.51 -30.12
N PRO A 72 37.01 2.63 -29.60
CA PRO A 72 36.16 2.70 -28.38
C PRO A 72 34.92 3.66 -28.43
N ALA A 73 33.81 3.26 -27.82
CA ALA A 73 33.23 3.74 -26.55
C ALA A 73 32.40 5.04 -26.64
N ASP A 74 31.08 4.89 -26.78
CA ASP A 74 30.14 5.41 -25.79
C ASP A 74 28.72 4.84 -26.01
N SER A 75 28.12 4.37 -24.94
CA SER A 75 26.97 3.45 -24.93
C SER A 75 25.68 4.11 -24.50
N SER A 76 24.66 4.09 -25.38
CA SER A 76 23.25 4.08 -24.98
C SER A 76 22.51 3.05 -25.83
N ARG A 77 22.11 1.91 -25.23
CA ARG A 77 21.45 0.76 -25.89
C ARG A 77 20.17 0.31 -25.17
N SER A 78 19.23 -0.24 -25.94
CA SER A 78 18.16 -1.13 -25.45
C SER A 78 18.74 -2.51 -25.12
N THR A 79 18.34 -3.16 -24.02
CA THR A 79 18.94 -4.43 -23.58
C THR A 79 17.90 -5.41 -23.03
N GLY A 80 17.88 -6.65 -23.53
CA GLY A 80 17.46 -7.80 -22.71
C GLY A 80 18.35 -7.88 -21.46
N LYS A 81 17.82 -8.39 -20.35
CA LYS A 81 18.47 -8.25 -19.03
C LYS A 81 19.23 -9.51 -18.59
N PHE A 82 18.91 -10.69 -19.15
CA PHE A 82 19.59 -11.94 -18.81
C PHE A 82 20.80 -12.19 -19.71
N SER A 83 21.82 -12.85 -19.14
CA SER A 83 22.88 -13.47 -19.93
C SER A 83 22.31 -14.62 -20.77
N LYS A 84 23.13 -15.16 -21.67
CA LYS A 84 22.81 -16.38 -22.41
C LYS A 84 22.43 -17.51 -21.44
N VAL A 85 21.34 -18.21 -21.72
CA VAL A 85 20.87 -19.37 -20.94
C VAL A 85 21.77 -20.57 -21.24
N VAL A 86 22.30 -21.18 -20.18
CA VAL A 86 23.10 -22.40 -20.23
C VAL A 86 22.24 -23.56 -19.75
N SER A 87 22.11 -24.59 -20.59
CA SER A 87 21.26 -25.75 -20.33
C SER A 87 22.10 -27.01 -20.13
N SER A 88 21.81 -27.75 -19.06
CA SER A 88 22.30 -29.11 -18.81
C SER A 88 21.13 -30.03 -18.46
N SER A 89 21.37 -31.34 -18.28
CA SER A 89 20.31 -32.32 -18.04
C SER A 89 19.43 -31.92 -16.83
N GLY A 90 18.20 -31.47 -17.11
CA GLY A 90 17.21 -31.07 -16.09
C GLY A 90 17.49 -29.73 -15.39
N LYS A 91 18.43 -28.92 -15.87
CA LYS A 91 18.77 -27.60 -15.29
C LYS A 91 19.02 -26.56 -16.38
N HIS A 92 18.38 -25.41 -16.24
CA HIS A 92 18.61 -24.21 -17.06
C HIS A 92 19.09 -23.09 -16.16
N GLU A 93 20.13 -22.37 -16.56
CA GLU A 93 20.77 -21.33 -15.75
C GLU A 93 21.02 -20.07 -16.58
N THR A 94 20.79 -18.90 -15.98
CA THR A 94 21.21 -17.61 -16.51
C THR A 94 21.64 -16.67 -15.38
N LYS A 95 22.15 -15.49 -15.73
CA LYS A 95 22.54 -14.44 -14.79
C LYS A 95 21.83 -13.13 -15.09
N LEU A 96 21.47 -12.44 -14.02
CA LEU A 96 21.04 -11.04 -14.02
C LEU A 96 21.99 -10.28 -13.08
N GLY A 97 22.97 -9.57 -13.65
CA GLY A 97 24.06 -9.00 -12.86
C GLY A 97 24.86 -10.08 -12.13
N ASN A 98 24.96 -9.98 -10.80
CA ASN A 98 25.64 -10.98 -9.94
C ASN A 98 24.71 -12.11 -9.47
N VAL A 99 23.41 -12.06 -9.80
CA VAL A 99 22.43 -13.05 -9.36
C VAL A 99 22.33 -14.17 -10.39
N THR A 100 22.55 -15.41 -9.94
CA THR A 100 22.35 -16.63 -10.72
C THR A 100 20.92 -17.11 -10.58
N ILE A 101 20.23 -17.29 -11.71
CA ILE A 101 18.85 -17.74 -11.78
C ILE A 101 18.85 -19.14 -12.39
N GLN A 102 18.35 -20.11 -11.63
CA GLN A 102 18.27 -21.51 -12.04
C GLN A 102 16.81 -21.97 -12.14
N VAL A 103 16.47 -22.68 -13.20
CA VAL A 103 15.25 -23.48 -13.28
C VAL A 103 15.69 -24.94 -13.30
N VAL A 104 15.28 -25.72 -12.31
CA VAL A 104 15.69 -27.12 -12.15
C VAL A 104 14.47 -28.03 -12.02
N THR A 105 14.56 -29.25 -12.53
CA THR A 105 13.61 -30.30 -12.17
C THR A 105 13.98 -30.86 -10.80
N GLY A 106 13.03 -30.93 -9.86
CA GLY A 106 13.31 -31.48 -8.54
C GLY A 106 12.14 -31.44 -7.56
N ASP A 107 12.39 -31.95 -6.36
CA ASP A 107 11.48 -31.87 -5.21
C ASP A 107 11.97 -30.77 -4.27
N ILE A 108 11.12 -29.76 -4.05
CA ILE A 108 11.45 -28.60 -3.23
C ILE A 108 11.79 -28.98 -1.78
N THR A 109 11.28 -30.10 -1.26
CA THR A 109 11.59 -30.56 0.10
C THR A 109 13.02 -31.07 0.26
N LYS A 110 13.75 -31.27 -0.85
CA LYS A 110 15.15 -31.73 -0.87
C LYS A 110 16.15 -30.59 -1.08
N GLU A 111 15.67 -29.38 -1.28
CA GLU A 111 16.50 -28.20 -1.51
C GLU A 111 17.35 -27.84 -0.28
N THR A 112 18.51 -27.26 -0.55
CA THR A 112 19.51 -26.89 0.46
C THR A 112 19.85 -25.40 0.42
N THR A 113 19.00 -24.59 -0.23
CA THR A 113 19.14 -23.13 -0.22
C THR A 113 18.83 -22.58 1.16
N ASP A 114 19.23 -21.34 1.44
CA ASP A 114 19.01 -20.74 2.75
C ASP A 114 17.51 -20.65 3.07
N VAL A 115 16.68 -20.34 2.08
CA VAL A 115 15.23 -20.23 2.22
C VAL A 115 14.51 -21.10 1.20
N ILE A 116 13.55 -21.90 1.67
CA ILE A 116 12.56 -22.57 0.81
C ILE A 116 11.24 -21.82 0.93
N VAL A 117 10.58 -21.64 -0.22
CA VAL A 117 9.33 -20.90 -0.31
C VAL A 117 8.14 -21.87 -0.36
N ASN A 118 7.14 -21.63 0.48
CA ASN A 118 5.92 -22.41 0.56
C ASN A 118 4.68 -21.58 0.12
N SER A 119 3.89 -22.11 -0.80
CA SER A 119 2.60 -21.54 -1.22
C SER A 119 1.46 -22.05 -0.32
N SER A 120 0.94 -21.21 0.55
CA SER A 120 -0.08 -21.57 1.55
C SER A 120 -1.38 -20.77 1.42
N ASN A 121 -2.30 -20.98 2.35
CA ASN A 121 -3.57 -20.25 2.52
C ASN A 121 -3.47 -19.23 3.66
N ASP A 122 -4.54 -18.45 3.91
CA ASP A 122 -4.56 -17.40 4.94
C ASP A 122 -4.24 -17.89 6.37
N SER A 123 -4.45 -19.18 6.64
CA SER A 123 -4.09 -19.78 7.94
C SER A 123 -2.67 -20.36 7.99
N PHE A 124 -1.92 -20.28 6.88
CA PHE A 124 -0.59 -20.85 6.66
C PHE A 124 -0.47 -22.38 6.86
N THR A 125 -1.58 -23.07 7.08
CA THR A 125 -1.65 -24.51 7.36
C THR A 125 -2.22 -25.31 6.20
N LEU A 126 -2.05 -24.85 4.95
CA LEU A 126 -2.62 -25.49 3.78
C LEU A 126 -2.09 -26.92 3.64
N LYS A 127 -2.98 -27.91 3.76
CA LYS A 127 -2.65 -29.35 3.65
C LYS A 127 -2.91 -29.90 2.24
N SER A 128 -2.61 -29.11 1.21
CA SER A 128 -2.69 -29.55 -0.19
C SER A 128 -1.46 -29.12 -1.01
N GLY A 129 -1.25 -29.76 -2.16
CA GLY A 129 -0.20 -29.42 -3.11
C GLY A 129 1.19 -29.34 -2.50
N VAL A 130 1.95 -28.31 -2.90
CA VAL A 130 3.32 -28.07 -2.43
C VAL A 130 3.38 -27.79 -0.93
N SER A 131 2.37 -27.14 -0.35
CA SER A 131 2.34 -26.84 1.09
C SER A 131 2.19 -28.09 1.93
N LYS A 132 1.38 -29.06 1.49
CA LYS A 132 1.33 -30.37 2.15
C LYS A 132 2.70 -31.03 2.17
N ALA A 133 3.38 -31.09 1.02
CA ALA A 133 4.69 -31.73 0.91
C ALA A 133 5.73 -31.06 1.81
N ILE A 134 5.76 -29.73 1.85
CA ILE A 134 6.68 -28.96 2.70
C ILE A 134 6.36 -29.16 4.19
N LEU A 135 5.09 -29.07 4.60
CA LEU A 135 4.69 -29.24 6.01
C LEU A 135 4.92 -30.67 6.51
N ASP A 136 4.61 -31.68 5.70
CA ASP A 136 4.87 -33.09 6.03
C ASP A 136 6.37 -33.34 6.19
N ALA A 137 7.20 -32.79 5.30
CA ALA A 137 8.65 -32.94 5.34
C ALA A 137 9.30 -32.12 6.47
N ALA A 138 8.77 -30.94 6.80
CA ALA A 138 9.28 -30.09 7.87
C ALA A 138 8.92 -30.60 9.27
N GLY A 139 7.76 -31.24 9.42
CA GLY A 139 7.28 -31.83 10.67
C GLY A 139 6.36 -30.93 11.48
N VAL A 140 5.76 -31.49 12.54
CA VAL A 140 4.67 -30.87 13.32
C VAL A 140 5.04 -29.53 13.96
N ALA A 141 6.30 -29.35 14.37
CA ALA A 141 6.77 -28.12 14.99
C ALA A 141 6.58 -26.89 14.08
N VAL A 142 6.81 -27.05 12.77
CA VAL A 142 6.61 -25.97 11.79
C VAL A 142 5.14 -25.67 11.58
N LEU A 143 4.27 -26.69 11.63
CA LEU A 143 2.82 -26.50 11.54
C LEU A 143 2.28 -25.71 12.75
N GLU A 144 2.75 -26.01 13.95
CA GLU A 144 2.38 -25.28 15.18
C GLU A 144 2.87 -23.83 15.14
N GLU A 145 4.11 -23.59 14.68
CA GLU A 145 4.64 -22.24 14.49
C GLU A 145 3.81 -21.45 13.46
N CYS A 146 3.40 -22.09 12.34
CA CYS A 146 2.49 -21.46 11.38
C CYS A 146 1.15 -21.07 12.00
N GLN A 147 0.56 -21.94 12.81
CA GLN A 147 -0.72 -21.66 13.49
C GLN A 147 -0.60 -20.54 14.52
N TYR A 148 0.54 -20.46 15.21
CA TYR A 148 0.81 -19.39 16.16
C TYR A 148 0.96 -18.04 15.45
N LEU A 149 1.80 -17.99 14.41
CA LEU A 149 2.06 -16.76 13.65
C LEU A 149 0.83 -16.30 12.84
N GLY A 150 0.04 -17.24 12.30
CA GLY A 150 -1.16 -16.98 11.50
C GLY A 150 -2.38 -16.45 12.27
N LYS A 151 -2.36 -16.44 13.61
CA LYS A 151 -3.43 -15.85 14.44
C LYS A 151 -3.40 -14.32 14.49
N ASN A 152 -2.33 -13.70 13.99
CA ASN A 152 -2.21 -12.24 13.86
C ASN A 152 -2.74 -11.80 12.48
N ILE A 153 -3.79 -10.98 12.45
CA ILE A 153 -4.67 -10.75 11.26
C ILE A 153 -4.03 -9.90 10.13
N ASN A 154 -2.72 -9.65 10.14
CA ASN A 154 -2.11 -8.61 9.26
C ASN A 154 -0.93 -9.06 8.39
N PHE A 155 -0.74 -10.35 8.12
CA PHE A 155 0.41 -10.81 7.33
C PHE A 155 0.03 -11.60 6.09
N CYS A 156 0.51 -11.19 4.91
CA CYS A 156 0.44 -11.95 3.66
C CYS A 156 1.52 -13.07 3.57
N MET A 157 2.49 -13.05 4.50
CA MET A 157 3.56 -14.04 4.60
C MET A 157 4.11 -14.17 6.02
N ILE A 158 4.62 -15.35 6.36
CA ILE A 158 5.31 -15.62 7.62
C ILE A 158 6.59 -16.41 7.36
N MET A 159 7.55 -16.34 8.29
CA MET A 159 8.80 -17.09 8.20
C MET A 159 8.96 -17.97 9.44
N THR A 160 9.23 -19.25 9.24
CA THR A 160 9.34 -20.25 10.31
C THR A 160 10.72 -20.89 10.35
N VAL A 161 11.02 -21.63 11.42
CA VAL A 161 12.17 -22.53 11.46
C VAL A 161 12.04 -23.64 10.39
N PRO A 162 13.14 -24.32 9.98
CA PRO A 162 13.08 -25.28 8.88
C PRO A 162 12.54 -26.66 9.29
N GLY A 163 12.39 -26.92 10.59
CA GLY A 163 12.04 -28.25 11.10
C GLY A 163 13.08 -29.28 10.63
N ASN A 164 12.62 -30.33 9.98
CA ASN A 164 13.47 -31.40 9.43
C ASN A 164 14.03 -31.09 8.01
N LEU A 165 13.72 -29.93 7.42
CA LEU A 165 14.26 -29.54 6.11
C LEU A 165 15.72 -29.07 6.22
N LYS A 166 16.46 -29.13 5.10
CA LYS A 166 17.88 -28.75 5.03
C LYS A 166 18.12 -27.25 4.82
N CYS A 167 17.07 -26.46 4.62
CA CYS A 167 17.17 -25.01 4.53
C CYS A 167 17.37 -24.38 5.91
N LYS A 168 17.64 -23.07 5.96
CA LYS A 168 17.75 -22.32 7.23
C LYS A 168 16.39 -21.80 7.70
N LYS A 169 15.49 -21.47 6.77
CA LYS A 169 14.13 -20.99 7.02
C LYS A 169 13.14 -21.44 5.94
N ILE A 170 11.87 -21.46 6.30
CA ILE A 170 10.76 -21.61 5.35
C ILE A 170 9.99 -20.30 5.31
N LEU A 171 9.76 -19.77 4.11
CA LEU A 171 8.93 -18.59 3.89
C LEU A 171 7.57 -19.04 3.38
N HIS A 172 6.53 -18.93 4.20
CA HIS A 172 5.16 -19.28 3.85
C HIS A 172 4.45 -18.04 3.33
N LEU A 173 3.95 -18.06 2.09
CA LEU A 173 3.22 -16.95 1.50
C LEU A 173 1.82 -17.39 1.06
N VAL A 174 0.86 -16.47 1.16
CA VAL A 174 -0.47 -16.66 0.60
C VAL A 174 -0.43 -16.31 -0.88
N VAL A 175 -0.56 -17.30 -1.76
CA VAL A 175 -0.59 -17.06 -3.22
C VAL A 175 -2.04 -17.05 -3.70
N GLN A 176 -2.48 -15.91 -4.24
CA GLN A 176 -3.76 -15.79 -4.93
C GLN A 176 -3.60 -16.01 -6.45
N SER A 177 -4.58 -16.67 -7.06
CA SER A 177 -4.53 -17.21 -8.42
C SER A 177 -4.77 -16.18 -9.54
N ASP A 178 -3.97 -15.11 -9.59
CA ASP A 178 -3.98 -14.13 -10.69
C ASP A 178 -2.54 -13.71 -11.09
N LYS A 179 -2.33 -13.37 -12.38
CA LYS A 179 -1.00 -13.07 -12.97
C LYS A 179 -0.30 -11.91 -12.24
N GLY A 180 -1.02 -10.83 -11.93
CA GLY A 180 -0.45 -9.67 -11.22
C GLY A 180 -0.06 -9.99 -9.76
N LYS A 181 -0.80 -10.92 -9.14
CA LYS A 181 -0.59 -11.32 -7.74
C LYS A 181 0.59 -12.28 -7.57
N ILE A 182 0.86 -13.15 -8.56
CA ILE A 182 2.06 -14.02 -8.56
C ILE A 182 3.33 -13.18 -8.62
N HIS A 183 3.37 -12.18 -9.51
CA HIS A 183 4.50 -11.25 -9.61
C HIS A 183 4.76 -10.55 -8.26
N SER A 184 3.71 -9.96 -7.67
CA SER A 184 3.81 -9.26 -6.38
C SER A 184 4.29 -10.18 -5.26
N SER A 185 3.75 -11.41 -5.18
CA SER A 185 4.13 -12.40 -4.17
C SER A 185 5.60 -12.82 -4.27
N VAL A 186 6.09 -13.04 -5.50
CA VAL A 186 7.50 -13.41 -5.75
C VAL A 186 8.40 -12.23 -5.42
N LYS A 187 8.01 -11.01 -5.79
CA LYS A 187 8.74 -9.78 -5.50
C LYS A 187 8.91 -9.59 -3.99
N GLU A 188 7.82 -9.68 -3.22
CA GLU A 188 7.86 -9.53 -1.77
C GLU A 188 8.69 -10.65 -1.10
N ALA A 189 8.58 -11.88 -1.58
CA ALA A 189 9.38 -13.00 -1.08
C ALA A 189 10.90 -12.79 -1.32
N LEU A 190 11.28 -12.34 -2.51
CA LEU A 190 12.66 -11.99 -2.84
C LEU A 190 13.16 -10.83 -1.98
N GLN A 191 12.35 -9.79 -1.79
CA GLN A 191 12.68 -8.66 -0.91
C GLN A 191 12.86 -9.10 0.55
N MET A 192 12.05 -10.05 1.03
CA MET A 192 12.22 -10.65 2.35
C MET A 192 13.56 -11.39 2.47
N CYS A 193 13.93 -12.18 1.45
CA CYS A 193 15.22 -12.87 1.44
C CYS A 193 16.41 -11.91 1.46
N VAL A 194 16.34 -10.81 0.68
CA VAL A 194 17.36 -9.75 0.67
C VAL A 194 17.41 -9.03 2.03
N LYS A 195 16.26 -8.67 2.60
CA LYS A 195 16.14 -7.99 3.91
C LYS A 195 16.82 -8.79 5.04
N HIS A 196 16.70 -10.12 5.00
CA HIS A 196 17.31 -11.01 5.98
C HIS A 196 18.73 -11.50 5.61
N SER A 197 19.36 -10.88 4.59
CA SER A 197 20.73 -11.19 4.16
C SER A 197 20.95 -12.66 3.76
N TYR A 198 19.91 -13.35 3.28
CA TYR A 198 20.06 -14.69 2.74
C TYR A 198 20.77 -14.64 1.38
N THR A 199 21.51 -15.72 1.08
CA THR A 199 22.35 -15.82 -0.12
C THR A 199 21.71 -16.68 -1.21
N SER A 200 20.77 -17.56 -0.83
CA SER A 200 20.05 -18.42 -1.78
C SER A 200 18.60 -18.66 -1.39
N VAL A 201 17.71 -18.76 -2.39
CA VAL A 201 16.28 -19.08 -2.20
C VAL A 201 15.78 -20.06 -3.26
N SER A 202 14.94 -21.01 -2.86
CA SER A 202 14.24 -21.94 -3.76
C SER A 202 12.73 -21.71 -3.74
N PHE A 203 12.17 -21.41 -4.92
CA PHE A 203 10.74 -21.28 -5.19
C PHE A 203 10.20 -22.54 -5.86
N PRO A 204 8.98 -22.98 -5.55
CA PRO A 204 8.25 -23.89 -6.42
C PRO A 204 7.67 -23.10 -7.61
N ALA A 205 7.06 -23.78 -8.58
CA ALA A 205 6.28 -23.11 -9.62
C ALA A 205 4.98 -22.51 -9.02
N LEU A 206 5.07 -21.35 -8.38
CA LEU A 206 4.00 -20.74 -7.59
C LEU A 206 2.76 -20.42 -8.44
N GLY A 207 1.59 -20.92 -8.03
CA GLY A 207 0.31 -20.62 -8.71
C GLY A 207 -0.02 -21.51 -9.92
N THR A 208 0.84 -22.45 -10.31
CA THR A 208 0.56 -23.38 -11.43
C THR A 208 -0.59 -24.36 -11.19
N GLY A 209 -1.12 -24.42 -9.96
CA GLY A 209 -2.37 -25.13 -9.67
C GLY A 209 -3.60 -24.53 -10.34
N ASN A 210 -3.57 -23.23 -10.68
CA ASN A 210 -4.71 -22.49 -11.25
C ASN A 210 -4.36 -21.64 -12.48
N VAL A 211 -3.08 -21.29 -12.68
CA VAL A 211 -2.59 -20.43 -13.77
C VAL A 211 -1.67 -21.23 -14.70
N GLN A 212 -1.71 -20.96 -16.01
CA GLN A 212 -0.86 -21.66 -16.99
C GLN A 212 0.63 -21.47 -16.71
N ALA A 213 1.41 -22.55 -16.82
CA ALA A 213 2.83 -22.58 -16.48
C ALA A 213 3.67 -21.48 -17.16
N LYS A 214 3.41 -21.17 -18.44
CA LYS A 214 4.08 -20.08 -19.16
C LYS A 214 3.82 -18.71 -18.53
N GLN A 215 2.58 -18.42 -18.15
CA GLN A 215 2.22 -17.14 -17.52
C GLN A 215 2.81 -17.02 -16.11
N VAL A 216 2.88 -18.13 -15.37
CA VAL A 216 3.58 -18.19 -14.08
C VAL A 216 5.07 -17.93 -14.29
N ALA A 217 5.70 -18.58 -15.27
CA ALA A 217 7.11 -18.40 -15.58
C ALA A 217 7.47 -16.96 -15.94
N GLU A 218 6.67 -16.31 -16.80
CA GLU A 218 6.80 -14.88 -17.10
C GLU A 218 6.73 -14.04 -15.82
N SER A 219 5.70 -14.24 -15.00
CA SER A 219 5.46 -13.43 -13.80
C SER A 219 6.56 -13.59 -12.76
N MET A 220 7.04 -14.82 -12.52
CA MET A 220 8.14 -15.09 -11.60
C MET A 220 9.45 -14.47 -12.09
N LEU A 221 9.78 -14.60 -13.38
CA LEU A 221 11.02 -14.05 -13.94
C LEU A 221 11.00 -12.52 -14.06
N ASP A 222 9.83 -11.93 -14.33
CA ASP A 222 9.65 -10.47 -14.34
C ASP A 222 9.80 -9.89 -12.93
N ALA A 223 9.29 -10.56 -11.91
CA ALA A 223 9.51 -10.17 -10.51
C ALA A 223 11.00 -10.21 -10.14
N VAL A 224 11.74 -11.23 -10.58
CA VAL A 224 13.20 -11.30 -10.41
C VAL A 224 13.87 -10.11 -11.10
N ILE A 225 13.48 -9.81 -12.34
CA ILE A 225 14.00 -8.65 -13.06
C ILE A 225 13.73 -7.36 -12.30
N ASP A 226 12.52 -7.15 -11.79
CA ASP A 226 12.15 -5.92 -11.10
C ASP A 226 12.94 -5.71 -9.81
N VAL A 227 13.15 -6.78 -9.04
CA VAL A 227 13.91 -6.71 -7.79
C VAL A 227 15.39 -6.41 -8.06
N PHE A 228 16.00 -7.06 -9.05
CA PHE A 228 17.46 -7.01 -9.25
C PHE A 228 17.95 -6.07 -10.35
N SER A 229 17.05 -5.51 -11.18
CA SER A 229 17.44 -4.48 -12.15
C SER A 229 17.64 -3.09 -11.52
N GLN A 230 17.15 -2.88 -10.29
CA GLN A 230 17.31 -1.63 -9.54
C GLN A 230 18.25 -1.76 -8.34
N ASN A 231 18.65 -2.99 -7.96
CA ASN A 231 19.50 -3.29 -6.80
C ASN A 231 20.73 -4.13 -7.21
N THR A 232 21.83 -3.47 -7.57
CA THR A 232 23.07 -4.13 -8.03
C THR A 232 23.93 -4.71 -6.91
N SER A 233 23.62 -4.42 -5.64
CA SER A 233 24.33 -4.91 -4.45
C SER A 233 23.37 -5.66 -3.53
N SER A 234 23.18 -6.96 -3.78
CA SER A 234 22.32 -7.85 -3.00
C SER A 234 23.12 -9.01 -2.41
N SER A 235 22.79 -9.42 -1.18
CA SER A 235 23.30 -10.66 -0.56
C SER A 235 22.80 -11.91 -1.28
N LEU A 236 21.59 -11.83 -1.87
CA LEU A 236 20.93 -12.93 -2.57
C LEU A 236 21.59 -13.10 -3.95
N THR A 237 22.36 -14.16 -4.10
CA THR A 237 23.18 -14.46 -5.30
C THR A 237 22.66 -15.66 -6.08
N LEU A 238 21.77 -16.47 -5.49
CA LEU A 238 21.16 -17.62 -6.13
C LEU A 238 19.64 -17.63 -5.94
N ILE A 239 18.91 -17.65 -7.05
CA ILE A 239 17.46 -17.87 -7.07
C ILE A 239 17.23 -19.13 -7.87
N ARG A 240 16.54 -20.11 -7.28
CA ARG A 240 16.21 -21.37 -7.93
C ARG A 240 14.71 -21.55 -8.00
N ILE A 241 14.20 -21.89 -9.18
CA ILE A 241 12.82 -22.30 -9.40
C ILE A 241 12.83 -23.82 -9.60
N VAL A 242 12.18 -24.53 -8.69
CA VAL A 242 12.13 -25.99 -8.62
C VAL A 242 10.83 -26.47 -9.25
N ILE A 243 10.96 -27.16 -10.38
CA ILE A 243 9.87 -27.67 -11.19
C ILE A 243 9.66 -29.15 -10.86
N PHE A 244 8.58 -29.46 -10.14
CA PHE A 244 8.25 -30.84 -9.81
C PHE A 244 7.72 -31.63 -11.01
N GLN A 245 6.87 -31.01 -11.84
CA GLN A 245 6.33 -31.64 -13.04
C GLN A 245 7.16 -31.27 -14.27
N GLN A 246 7.95 -32.22 -14.77
CA GLN A 246 8.85 -32.03 -15.92
C GLN A 246 8.23 -31.34 -17.15
N PRO A 247 6.95 -31.56 -17.53
CA PRO A 247 6.37 -30.88 -18.69
C PRO A 247 6.36 -29.35 -18.60
N MET A 248 6.36 -28.77 -17.40
CA MET A 248 6.41 -27.32 -17.18
C MET A 248 7.81 -26.72 -17.41
N LEU A 249 8.85 -27.55 -17.43
CA LEU A 249 10.24 -27.08 -17.57
C LEU A 249 10.44 -26.29 -18.87
N LYS A 250 9.78 -26.73 -19.96
CA LYS A 250 9.86 -26.07 -21.27
C LYS A 250 9.33 -24.63 -21.23
N ASP A 251 8.29 -24.36 -20.44
CA ASP A 251 7.64 -23.05 -20.38
C ASP A 251 8.53 -22.05 -19.63
N PHE A 252 9.15 -22.51 -18.53
CA PHE A 252 10.12 -21.73 -17.77
C PHE A 252 11.42 -21.51 -18.57
N HIS A 253 11.92 -22.54 -19.26
CA HIS A 253 13.08 -22.41 -20.14
C HIS A 253 12.85 -21.41 -21.27
N SER A 254 11.73 -21.52 -21.99
CA SER A 254 11.35 -20.57 -23.04
C SER A 254 11.24 -19.15 -22.51
N SER A 255 10.66 -18.97 -21.32
CA SER A 255 10.54 -17.65 -20.68
C SER A 255 11.90 -17.04 -20.29
N MET A 256 12.89 -17.87 -19.91
CA MET A 256 14.27 -17.42 -19.71
C MET A 256 14.92 -16.99 -21.02
N GLN A 257 14.75 -17.77 -22.10
CA GLN A 257 15.36 -17.50 -23.41
C GLN A 257 14.84 -16.19 -24.03
N GLU A 258 13.55 -15.89 -23.87
CA GLU A 258 12.94 -14.64 -24.34
C GLU A 258 13.51 -13.38 -23.67
N ARG A 259 14.22 -13.52 -22.55
CA ARG A 259 14.80 -12.42 -21.75
C ARG A 259 16.33 -12.26 -21.95
N GLU A 260 16.93 -13.04 -22.85
CA GLU A 260 18.35 -12.92 -23.21
C GLU A 260 18.66 -11.55 -23.86
N ALA A 261 19.81 -10.97 -23.51
CA ALA A 261 20.33 -9.77 -24.17
C ALA A 261 20.79 -10.08 -25.61
N THR A 262 20.29 -9.34 -26.61
CA THR A 262 20.76 -9.43 -28.01
C THR A 262 22.12 -8.78 -28.21
N ASP A 263 22.96 -9.42 -29.04
CA ASP A 263 24.34 -9.01 -29.33
C ASP A 263 24.42 -7.65 -30.08
N PRO A 264 25.49 -6.84 -29.87
CA PRO A 264 25.70 -5.47 -30.35
C PRO A 264 25.57 -5.08 -31.85
N LYS A 265 25.24 -5.97 -32.80
CA LYS A 265 25.75 -5.83 -34.18
C LYS A 265 24.84 -5.32 -35.30
N ASP A 266 23.57 -4.95 -35.09
CA ASP A 266 22.75 -4.41 -36.19
C ASP A 266 22.00 -3.12 -35.81
N ARG A 267 22.50 -1.98 -36.33
CA ARG A 267 21.73 -0.79 -36.76
C ARG A 267 22.67 0.33 -37.23
N GLY A 268 22.77 0.54 -38.55
CA GLY A 268 23.01 1.86 -39.17
C GLY A 268 21.69 2.33 -39.77
N GLY A 269 21.15 3.50 -39.43
CA GLY A 269 21.55 4.85 -39.87
C GLY A 269 20.43 5.34 -40.82
N PHE A 270 19.92 6.56 -40.87
CA PHE A 270 20.24 7.92 -40.36
C PHE A 270 19.03 8.77 -40.88
N TRP A 271 18.36 9.72 -40.20
CA TRP A 271 18.66 11.16 -39.92
C TRP A 271 17.45 11.68 -39.07
N SER A 272 17.60 12.20 -37.84
CA SER A 272 17.83 13.62 -37.44
C SER A 272 16.72 14.60 -37.90
N LYS A 273 16.08 15.50 -37.13
CA LYS A 273 16.23 16.15 -35.80
C LYS A 273 14.82 16.74 -35.46
N THR A 274 14.37 16.93 -34.21
CA THR A 274 14.60 18.14 -33.38
C THR A 274 13.91 17.92 -32.00
N LEU A 275 14.55 18.38 -30.91
CA LEU A 275 14.09 18.25 -29.50
C LEU A 275 13.19 19.41 -29.02
N LYS A 276 12.27 19.11 -28.09
CA LYS A 276 12.06 19.85 -26.82
C LYS A 276 11.28 19.00 -25.78
N PRO A 277 11.45 19.23 -24.46
CA PRO A 277 11.15 18.26 -23.40
C PRO A 277 9.91 18.59 -22.55
N CYS A 278 9.24 17.54 -22.04
CA CYS A 278 8.42 17.45 -20.79
C CYS A 278 8.28 15.94 -20.51
N ALA A 279 8.79 15.40 -19.39
CA ALA A 279 8.26 15.43 -18.02
C ALA A 279 6.89 14.75 -17.89
N ASP A 280 6.90 13.50 -17.40
CA ASP A 280 5.98 12.94 -16.39
C ASP A 280 6.16 11.42 -16.32
N ASN A 281 6.67 10.91 -15.20
CA ASN A 281 6.53 9.49 -14.81
C ASN A 281 5.84 9.45 -13.45
N LYS A 282 4.52 9.27 -13.47
CA LYS A 282 3.70 8.90 -12.31
C LYS A 282 4.04 7.47 -11.89
N LEU A 283 4.22 7.26 -10.59
CA LEU A 283 4.34 5.95 -9.96
C LEU A 283 2.98 5.61 -9.32
N GLU A 284 2.30 4.60 -9.85
CA GLU A 284 0.96 4.17 -9.43
C GLU A 284 1.03 3.26 -8.19
N ASN A 285 0.55 3.77 -7.07
CA ASN A 285 -0.01 2.99 -5.95
C ASN A 285 -1.40 3.59 -5.65
N GLU A 286 -2.25 3.63 -6.67
CA GLU A 286 -3.63 4.08 -6.51
C GLU A 286 -4.49 2.92 -6.00
N THR A 287 -5.40 3.20 -5.06
CA THR A 287 -6.53 2.34 -4.75
C THR A 287 -7.39 2.29 -6.02
N VAL A 288 -7.10 1.38 -6.95
CA VAL A 288 -7.82 1.28 -8.22
C VAL A 288 -9.05 0.41 -7.99
N ILE A 289 -10.24 1.03 -7.94
CA ILE A 289 -11.50 0.30 -8.12
C ILE A 289 -11.54 -0.11 -9.58
N GLU A 290 -11.28 -1.39 -9.84
CA GLU A 290 -11.30 -1.95 -11.19
C GLU A 290 -12.70 -1.81 -11.78
N THR A 291 -12.81 -1.09 -12.90
CA THR A 291 -14.08 -0.88 -13.58
C THR A 291 -14.49 -2.16 -14.30
N VAL A 292 -15.63 -2.74 -13.93
CA VAL A 292 -16.15 -3.94 -14.60
C VAL A 292 -16.71 -3.54 -15.97
N LYS A 293 -16.17 -4.11 -17.05
CA LYS A 293 -16.72 -3.93 -18.41
C LYS A 293 -17.96 -4.81 -18.55
N VAL A 294 -19.13 -4.18 -18.70
CA VAL A 294 -20.39 -4.87 -18.99
C VAL A 294 -20.40 -5.33 -20.46
N GLU A 295 -20.83 -6.56 -20.73
CA GLU A 295 -21.01 -7.05 -22.10
C GLU A 295 -22.07 -6.23 -22.84
N PRO A 296 -21.81 -5.79 -24.10
CA PRO A 296 -22.73 -4.94 -24.82
C PRO A 296 -23.99 -5.71 -25.24
N ALA A 297 -25.16 -5.15 -24.94
CA ALA A 297 -26.42 -5.61 -25.52
C ALA A 297 -26.45 -5.27 -27.02
N VAL A 298 -26.57 -6.28 -27.88
CA VAL A 298 -26.59 -6.10 -29.34
C VAL A 298 -28.02 -6.19 -29.85
N PHE A 299 -28.52 -5.09 -30.41
CA PHE A 299 -29.83 -5.04 -31.05
C PHE A 299 -29.70 -5.14 -32.56
N HIS A 300 -30.40 -6.10 -33.17
CA HIS A 300 -30.62 -6.15 -34.60
C HIS A 300 -31.95 -5.45 -34.92
N ILE A 301 -31.88 -4.31 -35.61
CA ILE A 301 -33.05 -3.50 -35.94
C ILE A 301 -33.36 -3.68 -37.43
N CYS A 302 -34.55 -4.22 -37.71
CA CYS A 302 -35.06 -4.38 -39.07
C CYS A 302 -36.23 -3.43 -39.30
N GLY A 303 -36.29 -2.81 -40.48
CA GLY A 303 -37.35 -1.87 -40.82
C GLY A 303 -37.57 -1.78 -42.33
N ALA A 304 -38.76 -1.30 -42.73
CA ALA A 304 -39.14 -1.20 -44.14
C ALA A 304 -38.29 -0.19 -44.96
N SER A 305 -37.48 0.65 -44.29
CA SER A 305 -36.51 1.54 -44.93
C SER A 305 -35.38 1.89 -43.96
N GLN A 306 -34.22 2.29 -44.48
CA GLN A 306 -33.07 2.73 -43.68
C GLN A 306 -33.44 3.90 -42.76
N ALA A 307 -34.22 4.87 -43.25
CA ALA A 307 -34.69 6.01 -42.45
C ALA A 307 -35.51 5.58 -41.23
N LYS A 308 -36.34 4.52 -41.35
CA LYS A 308 -37.08 3.97 -40.20
C LYS A 308 -36.18 3.21 -39.23
N VAL A 309 -35.16 2.52 -39.74
CA VAL A 309 -34.13 1.86 -38.90
C VAL A 309 -33.35 2.91 -38.10
N ASP A 310 -32.94 4.00 -38.74
CA ASP A 310 -32.19 5.08 -38.09
C ASP A 310 -33.04 5.81 -37.06
N ALA A 311 -34.32 6.07 -37.36
CA ALA A 311 -35.26 6.66 -36.41
C ALA A 311 -35.50 5.76 -35.18
N ALA A 312 -35.63 4.44 -35.39
CA ALA A 312 -35.75 3.48 -34.30
C ALA A 312 -34.48 3.40 -33.46
N LYS A 313 -33.30 3.37 -34.11
CA LYS A 313 -31.99 3.42 -33.43
C LYS A 313 -31.84 4.67 -32.58
N LYS A 314 -32.22 5.83 -33.14
CA LYS A 314 -32.19 7.11 -32.40
C LYS A 314 -33.10 7.05 -31.17
N LYS A 315 -34.35 6.59 -31.33
CA LYS A 315 -35.30 6.49 -30.21
C LYS A 315 -34.82 5.54 -29.10
N ILE A 316 -34.17 4.43 -29.45
CA ILE A 316 -33.56 3.52 -28.47
C ILE A 316 -32.42 4.21 -27.72
N ASN A 317 -31.54 4.95 -28.42
CA ASN A 317 -30.46 5.70 -27.78
C ASN A 317 -30.97 6.81 -26.87
N ASP A 318 -32.01 7.52 -27.28
CA ASP A 318 -32.64 8.58 -26.49
C ASP A 318 -33.20 7.98 -25.19
N LEU A 319 -33.93 6.85 -25.26
CA LEU A 319 -34.45 6.14 -24.07
C LEU A 319 -33.34 5.60 -23.14
N ILE A 320 -32.24 5.10 -23.71
CA ILE A 320 -31.09 4.64 -22.91
C ILE A 320 -30.43 5.82 -22.19
N SER A 321 -30.30 6.96 -22.88
CA SER A 321 -29.67 8.16 -22.34
C SER A 321 -30.54 8.82 -21.27
N ASP A 322 -31.86 8.77 -21.41
CA ASP A 322 -32.82 9.28 -20.40
C ASP A 322 -32.80 8.47 -19.09
N GLU A 323 -32.47 7.17 -19.14
CA GLU A 323 -32.38 6.28 -17.97
C GLU A 323 -30.97 6.18 -17.36
N GLN A 324 -29.95 6.72 -18.06
CA GLN A 324 -28.57 6.70 -17.61
C GLN A 324 -28.30 7.83 -16.60
N PHE A 325 -27.76 7.46 -15.44
CA PHE A 325 -27.54 8.37 -14.32
C PHE A 325 -26.12 8.25 -13.79
N SER A 326 -25.60 9.34 -13.22
CA SER A 326 -24.27 9.39 -12.63
C SER A 326 -24.28 10.14 -11.31
N ILE A 327 -23.62 9.59 -10.29
CA ILE A 327 -23.38 10.23 -8.99
C ILE A 327 -21.87 10.25 -8.72
N GLU A 328 -21.38 11.37 -8.22
CA GLU A 328 -20.03 11.50 -7.68
C GLU A 328 -20.07 11.56 -6.15
N ILE A 329 -19.27 10.71 -5.49
CA ILE A 329 -19.01 10.75 -4.05
C ILE A 329 -17.60 11.29 -3.85
N ALA A 330 -17.47 12.54 -3.45
CA ALA A 330 -16.17 13.17 -3.18
C ALA A 330 -15.81 13.06 -1.70
N ASP A 331 -14.97 12.08 -1.34
CA ASP A 331 -14.66 11.75 0.05
C ASP A 331 -13.25 11.14 0.18
N ASN A 332 -12.36 11.79 0.94
CA ASN A 332 -10.99 11.30 1.09
C ASN A 332 -10.90 10.02 1.93
N ASP A 333 -11.93 9.65 2.70
CA ASP A 333 -11.96 8.40 3.44
C ASP A 333 -12.02 7.16 2.53
N ILE A 334 -12.31 7.35 1.23
CA ILE A 334 -12.22 6.31 0.19
C ILE A 334 -10.81 5.71 0.14
N LEU A 335 -9.77 6.50 0.45
CA LEU A 335 -8.38 6.03 0.51
C LEU A 335 -8.11 5.05 1.66
N ASN A 336 -9.00 4.99 2.64
CA ASN A 336 -8.88 4.12 3.81
C ASN A 336 -9.68 2.82 3.65
N PHE A 337 -10.26 2.56 2.46
CA PHE A 337 -10.89 1.28 2.16
C PHE A 337 -9.87 0.13 2.21
N SER A 338 -10.25 -0.94 2.92
CA SER A 338 -9.48 -2.19 2.93
C SER A 338 -9.60 -2.92 1.59
N SER A 339 -8.78 -3.94 1.37
CA SER A 339 -8.91 -4.83 0.21
C SER A 339 -10.29 -5.51 0.14
N ALA A 340 -10.89 -5.82 1.30
CA ALA A 340 -12.25 -6.37 1.38
C ALA A 340 -13.32 -5.34 1.00
N ASP A 341 -13.11 -4.06 1.35
CA ASP A 341 -14.00 -2.97 0.94
C ASP A 341 -13.88 -2.74 -0.58
N CYS A 342 -12.68 -2.72 -1.14
CA CYS A 342 -12.48 -2.65 -2.59
C CYS A 342 -13.15 -3.82 -3.33
N GLN A 343 -13.05 -5.04 -2.80
CA GLN A 343 -13.74 -6.21 -3.36
C GLN A 343 -15.26 -6.05 -3.27
N ARG A 344 -15.79 -5.54 -2.16
CA ARG A 344 -17.22 -5.27 -2.03
C ARG A 344 -17.71 -4.25 -3.07
N ILE A 345 -16.87 -3.28 -3.45
CA ILE A 345 -17.20 -2.33 -4.52
C ILE A 345 -17.24 -3.02 -5.89
N VAL A 346 -16.33 -3.97 -6.15
CA VAL A 346 -16.41 -4.84 -7.34
C VAL A 346 -17.70 -5.66 -7.34
N ASP A 347 -18.08 -6.23 -6.19
CA ASP A 347 -19.32 -7.01 -6.07
C ASP A 347 -20.56 -6.13 -6.31
N ILE A 348 -20.54 -4.87 -5.85
CA ILE A 348 -21.60 -3.87 -6.11
C ILE A 348 -21.72 -3.61 -7.62
N GLN A 349 -20.59 -3.41 -8.32
CA GLN A 349 -20.60 -3.21 -9.78
C GLN A 349 -21.25 -4.38 -10.52
N VAL A 350 -20.85 -5.62 -10.18
CA VAL A 350 -21.39 -6.83 -10.83
C VAL A 350 -22.86 -7.02 -10.49
N LYS A 351 -23.22 -6.91 -9.21
CA LYS A 351 -24.58 -7.18 -8.72
C LYS A 351 -25.61 -6.18 -9.23
N LEU A 352 -25.23 -4.92 -9.34
CA LEU A 352 -26.12 -3.81 -9.72
C LEU A 352 -25.96 -3.38 -11.18
N GLY A 353 -25.02 -3.96 -11.92
CA GLY A 353 -24.76 -3.60 -13.32
C GLY A 353 -24.31 -2.13 -13.48
N VAL A 354 -23.66 -1.57 -12.47
CA VAL A 354 -23.15 -0.19 -12.47
C VAL A 354 -21.65 -0.17 -12.74
N SER A 355 -21.18 0.90 -13.37
CA SER A 355 -19.77 1.20 -13.54
C SER A 355 -19.33 2.12 -12.41
N ILE A 356 -18.29 1.72 -11.67
CA ILE A 356 -17.73 2.52 -10.59
C ILE A 356 -16.28 2.82 -10.93
N LYS A 357 -15.93 4.12 -10.94
CA LYS A 357 -14.60 4.60 -11.30
C LYS A 357 -14.08 5.52 -10.22
N ASN A 358 -12.78 5.44 -9.98
CA ASN A 358 -12.11 6.39 -9.11
C ASN A 358 -11.60 7.56 -9.94
N GLN A 359 -11.79 8.75 -9.41
CA GLN A 359 -11.21 9.97 -9.94
C GLN A 359 -10.47 10.70 -8.83
N ILE A 360 -9.32 11.28 -9.19
CA ILE A 360 -8.58 12.18 -8.31
C ILE A 360 -8.53 13.53 -9.02
N THR A 361 -9.26 14.51 -8.48
CA THR A 361 -9.30 15.87 -9.01
C THR A 361 -8.83 16.82 -7.92
N ASN A 362 -7.80 17.61 -8.19
CA ASN A 362 -7.25 18.61 -7.25
C ASN A 362 -6.87 18.05 -5.85
N GLY A 363 -6.47 16.77 -5.77
CA GLY A 363 -6.09 16.12 -4.50
C GLY A 363 -7.27 15.63 -3.66
N GLN A 364 -8.50 15.79 -4.14
CA GLN A 364 -9.70 15.17 -3.58
C GLN A 364 -9.99 13.87 -4.33
N VAL A 365 -10.19 12.79 -3.59
CA VAL A 365 -10.57 11.49 -4.15
C VAL A 365 -12.09 11.44 -4.26
N SER A 366 -12.57 11.05 -5.43
CA SER A 366 -13.99 10.79 -5.65
C SER A 366 -14.23 9.47 -6.35
N VAL A 367 -15.40 8.90 -6.10
CA VAL A 367 -15.91 7.72 -6.80
C VAL A 367 -17.09 8.16 -7.65
N ILE A 368 -17.03 7.90 -8.95
CA ILE A 368 -18.11 8.12 -9.90
C ILE A 368 -18.83 6.80 -10.13
N ILE A 369 -20.15 6.81 -9.94
CA ILE A 369 -21.04 5.66 -10.14
C ILE A 369 -21.93 5.98 -11.33
N GLU A 370 -21.83 5.19 -12.40
CA GLU A 370 -22.60 5.37 -13.64
C GLU A 370 -23.44 4.13 -13.94
N GLY A 371 -24.70 4.29 -14.34
CA GLY A 371 -25.59 3.16 -14.65
C GLY A 371 -27.05 3.56 -14.68
N LEU A 372 -27.96 2.60 -14.49
CA LEU A 372 -29.39 2.88 -14.37
C LEU A 372 -29.67 3.63 -13.05
N SER A 373 -30.49 4.67 -13.11
CA SER A 373 -30.81 5.57 -11.98
C SER A 373 -31.06 4.83 -10.65
N LYS A 374 -31.93 3.81 -10.64
CA LYS A 374 -32.29 3.02 -9.47
C LYS A 374 -31.10 2.28 -8.85
N ASP A 375 -30.24 1.74 -9.68
CA ASP A 375 -29.08 0.94 -9.27
C ASP A 375 -27.91 1.81 -8.84
N VAL A 376 -27.73 2.97 -9.48
CA VAL A 376 -26.76 4.01 -9.08
C VAL A 376 -27.09 4.53 -7.67
N VAL A 377 -28.34 4.83 -7.38
CA VAL A 377 -28.76 5.29 -6.03
C VAL A 377 -28.52 4.21 -4.98
N ARG A 378 -28.76 2.93 -5.30
CA ARG A 378 -28.50 1.82 -4.38
C ARG A 378 -26.99 1.63 -4.14
N ALA A 379 -26.18 1.67 -5.18
CA ALA A 379 -24.72 1.60 -5.09
C ALA A 379 -24.16 2.74 -4.23
N ASN A 380 -24.65 3.97 -4.45
CA ASN A 380 -24.28 5.14 -3.66
C ASN A 380 -24.57 4.94 -2.16
N GLN A 381 -25.73 4.39 -1.82
CA GLN A 381 -26.09 4.12 -0.43
C GLN A 381 -25.20 3.04 0.21
N GLU A 382 -24.84 1.99 -0.53
CA GLU A 382 -23.92 0.94 -0.03
C GLU A 382 -22.51 1.51 0.23
N ILE A 383 -21.97 2.32 -0.70
CA ILE A 383 -20.65 2.96 -0.55
C ILE A 383 -20.66 3.97 0.60
N ALA A 384 -21.72 4.77 0.76
CA ALA A 384 -21.86 5.68 1.89
C ALA A 384 -21.85 4.95 3.24
N ASN A 385 -22.47 3.77 3.32
CA ASN A 385 -22.42 2.93 4.51
C ASN A 385 -21.02 2.37 4.79
N MET A 386 -20.26 2.04 3.75
CA MET A 386 -18.86 1.62 3.88
C MET A 386 -17.98 2.74 4.44
N LEU A 387 -18.12 3.97 3.93
CA LEU A 387 -17.40 5.14 4.44
C LEU A 387 -17.73 5.41 5.91
N LYS A 388 -19.00 5.26 6.30
CA LYS A 388 -19.42 5.37 7.70
C LYS A 388 -18.74 4.34 8.60
N LYS A 389 -18.57 3.10 8.12
CA LYS A 389 -17.88 2.03 8.84
C LYS A 389 -16.39 2.38 9.05
N VAL A 390 -15.69 2.80 7.98
CA VAL A 390 -14.28 3.22 8.04
C VAL A 390 -14.07 4.32 9.08
N ARG A 391 -14.92 5.35 9.07
CA ARG A 391 -14.88 6.43 10.06
C ARG A 391 -15.05 5.92 11.50
N GLY A 392 -15.96 4.97 11.70
CA GLY A 392 -16.20 4.35 13.00
C GLY A 392 -14.97 3.59 13.51
N GLU A 393 -14.30 2.84 12.64
CA GLU A 393 -13.09 2.09 12.98
C GLU A 393 -11.92 3.00 13.33
N GLN A 394 -11.72 4.09 12.57
CA GLN A 394 -10.69 5.08 12.87
C GLN A 394 -10.93 5.77 14.21
N GLU A 395 -12.18 6.19 14.48
CA GLU A 395 -12.53 6.82 15.75
C GLU A 395 -12.38 5.83 16.92
N LEU A 396 -12.73 4.56 16.73
CA LEU A 396 -12.50 3.54 17.75
C LEU A 396 -11.01 3.40 18.05
N LYS A 397 -10.16 3.26 17.03
CA LYS A 397 -8.71 3.17 17.22
C LYS A 397 -8.15 4.35 18.01
N ARG A 398 -8.61 5.57 17.71
CA ARG A 398 -8.24 6.79 18.46
C ARG A 398 -8.63 6.71 19.94
N LYS A 399 -9.82 6.18 20.24
CA LYS A 399 -10.28 5.98 21.63
C LYS A 399 -9.50 4.91 22.38
N LEU A 400 -9.14 3.81 21.71
CA LEU A 400 -8.30 2.76 22.29
C LEU A 400 -6.93 3.30 22.69
N GLU A 401 -6.29 4.06 21.79
CA GLU A 401 -5.00 4.68 22.04
C GLU A 401 -5.09 5.66 23.22
N LEU A 402 -6.12 6.51 23.28
CA LEU A 402 -6.32 7.45 24.38
C LEU A 402 -6.54 6.73 25.71
N ALA A 403 -7.42 5.73 25.77
CA ALA A 403 -7.69 5.00 27.01
C ALA A 403 -6.44 4.30 27.58
N ALA A 404 -5.58 3.75 26.71
CA ALA A 404 -4.31 3.17 27.11
C ALA A 404 -3.31 4.19 27.70
N THR A 405 -3.48 5.48 27.40
CA THR A 405 -2.70 6.57 28.04
C THR A 405 -3.28 7.01 29.39
N VAL A 406 -4.59 6.86 29.59
CA VAL A 406 -5.27 7.28 30.83
C VAL A 406 -5.09 6.26 31.95
N ALA A 407 -5.23 4.97 31.62
CA ALA A 407 -5.19 3.91 32.59
C ALA A 407 -4.68 2.60 32.00
N ASP A 408 -4.07 1.80 32.87
CA ASP A 408 -3.71 0.41 32.62
C ASP A 408 -4.49 -0.47 33.57
N TRP A 409 -5.55 -1.07 33.05
CA TRP A 409 -6.28 -2.10 33.73
C TRP A 409 -5.52 -3.41 33.63
N GLN A 410 -5.36 -4.06 34.78
CA GLN A 410 -4.60 -5.29 34.90
C GLN A 410 -5.38 -6.32 35.69
N TYR A 411 -5.13 -7.59 35.40
CA TYR A 411 -5.70 -8.73 36.11
C TYR A 411 -4.61 -9.64 36.67
N GLN A 412 -4.93 -10.36 37.73
CA GLN A 412 -4.06 -11.33 38.38
C GLN A 412 -4.80 -12.64 38.59
N GLN A 413 -4.17 -13.74 38.16
CA GLN A 413 -4.61 -15.11 38.45
C GLN A 413 -3.77 -15.66 39.61
N HIS A 414 -4.42 -16.22 40.64
CA HIS A 414 -3.86 -16.95 41.80
C HIS A 414 -2.32 -17.00 41.90
N GLY A 415 -1.71 -15.95 42.46
CA GLY A 415 -0.27 -15.90 42.78
C GLY A 415 0.69 -15.56 41.64
N LEU A 416 0.20 -15.38 40.40
CA LEU A 416 1.00 -14.90 39.26
C LEU A 416 1.15 -13.38 39.26
N GLN A 417 2.04 -12.82 38.43
CA GLN A 417 2.14 -11.36 38.28
C GLN A 417 0.91 -10.77 37.60
N TYR A 418 0.64 -9.49 37.86
CA TYR A 418 -0.40 -8.74 37.16
C TYR A 418 -0.07 -8.62 35.67
N GLN A 419 -1.07 -8.83 34.83
CA GLN A 419 -0.99 -8.71 33.37
C GLN A 419 -1.97 -7.65 32.89
N SER A 420 -1.55 -6.83 31.93
CA SER A 420 -2.42 -5.83 31.30
C SER A 420 -3.47 -6.50 30.42
N PHE A 421 -4.66 -5.91 30.42
CA PHE A 421 -5.68 -6.24 29.42
C PHE A 421 -5.23 -5.80 28.01
N ASP A 422 -5.80 -6.42 26.98
CA ASP A 422 -5.67 -5.92 25.62
C ASP A 422 -6.30 -4.53 25.49
N GLN A 423 -5.94 -3.80 24.43
CA GLN A 423 -6.36 -2.41 24.24
C GLN A 423 -7.89 -2.22 24.22
N MET A 424 -8.63 -3.17 23.63
CA MET A 424 -10.09 -3.09 23.55
C MET A 424 -10.71 -3.26 24.93
N THR A 425 -10.32 -4.33 25.64
CA THR A 425 -10.83 -4.58 27.00
C THR A 425 -10.44 -3.48 27.98
N ASN A 426 -9.23 -2.92 27.85
CA ASN A 426 -8.79 -1.76 28.65
C ASN A 426 -9.68 -0.52 28.41
N TYR A 427 -10.00 -0.22 27.14
CA TYR A 427 -10.92 0.86 26.79
C TYR A 427 -12.34 0.61 27.33
N GLU A 428 -12.86 -0.61 27.22
CA GLU A 428 -14.19 -0.96 27.72
C GLU A 428 -14.28 -0.81 29.25
N LEU A 429 -13.24 -1.22 29.98
CA LEU A 429 -13.15 -1.05 31.44
C LEU A 429 -13.09 0.43 31.85
N GLU A 430 -12.28 1.23 31.16
CA GLU A 430 -12.20 2.67 31.42
C GLU A 430 -13.53 3.37 31.11
N HIS A 431 -14.16 3.01 29.99
CA HIS A 431 -15.45 3.57 29.60
C HIS A 431 -16.60 3.15 30.52
N ALA A 432 -16.57 1.91 31.03
CA ALA A 432 -17.50 1.44 32.05
C ALA A 432 -17.33 2.20 33.36
N LEU A 433 -16.09 2.52 33.74
CA LEU A 433 -15.78 3.35 34.90
C LEU A 433 -16.33 4.79 34.73
N GLU A 434 -16.08 5.43 33.59
CA GLU A 434 -16.57 6.79 33.28
C GLU A 434 -18.09 6.89 33.37
N ARG A 435 -18.81 5.85 32.94
CA ARG A 435 -20.28 5.79 32.98
C ARG A 435 -20.85 5.33 34.32
N ALA A 436 -20.01 5.05 35.31
CA ALA A 436 -20.40 4.45 36.57
C ALA A 436 -21.22 3.14 36.39
N ALA A 437 -20.88 2.33 35.38
CA ALA A 437 -21.51 1.04 35.17
C ALA A 437 -21.16 0.09 36.33
N PRO A 438 -22.10 -0.70 36.88
CA PRO A 438 -21.84 -1.54 38.05
C PRO A 438 -21.00 -2.78 37.73
N THR A 439 -21.13 -3.32 36.52
CA THR A 439 -20.38 -4.50 36.07
C THR A 439 -20.01 -4.41 34.60
N LEU A 440 -18.97 -5.14 34.20
CA LEU A 440 -18.58 -5.33 32.81
C LEU A 440 -18.20 -6.80 32.57
N LYS A 441 -18.65 -7.37 31.45
CA LYS A 441 -18.21 -8.71 31.04
C LYS A 441 -16.96 -8.59 30.19
N VAL A 442 -15.94 -9.37 30.51
CA VAL A 442 -14.66 -9.42 29.78
C VAL A 442 -14.29 -10.88 29.52
N THR A 443 -13.62 -11.15 28.41
CA THR A 443 -13.16 -12.50 28.07
C THR A 443 -11.65 -12.59 28.26
N ILE A 444 -11.18 -13.49 29.12
CA ILE A 444 -9.75 -13.68 29.44
C ILE A 444 -9.39 -15.12 29.12
N HIS A 445 -8.43 -15.33 28.21
CA HIS A 445 -8.01 -16.65 27.73
C HIS A 445 -9.17 -17.57 27.26
N GLY A 446 -10.23 -16.98 26.69
CA GLY A 446 -11.40 -17.72 26.19
C GLY A 446 -12.49 -18.00 27.23
N SER A 447 -12.30 -17.57 28.48
CA SER A 447 -13.30 -17.67 29.55
C SER A 447 -13.94 -16.31 29.85
N ASP A 448 -15.26 -16.28 30.02
CA ASP A 448 -16.00 -15.07 30.37
C ASP A 448 -15.95 -14.79 31.87
N TYR A 449 -15.51 -13.59 32.23
CA TYR A 449 -15.52 -13.07 33.59
C TYR A 449 -16.44 -11.85 33.69
N THR A 450 -17.09 -11.66 34.83
CA THR A 450 -17.83 -10.44 35.15
C THR A 450 -17.04 -9.62 36.16
N VAL A 451 -16.49 -8.49 35.71
CA VAL A 451 -15.79 -7.51 36.53
C VAL A 451 -16.81 -6.70 37.33
N GLN A 452 -16.64 -6.64 38.64
CA GLN A 452 -17.35 -5.70 39.50
C GLN A 452 -16.67 -4.34 39.46
N MET A 453 -17.35 -3.29 39.03
CA MET A 453 -16.76 -1.95 38.93
C MET A 453 -16.89 -1.20 40.27
N PRO A 454 -15.99 -0.25 40.60
CA PRO A 454 -14.91 0.30 39.78
C PRO A 454 -13.53 -0.37 39.95
N LYS A 455 -13.39 -1.43 40.76
CA LYS A 455 -12.06 -1.97 41.14
C LYS A 455 -11.89 -3.47 40.96
N GLY A 456 -12.93 -4.23 40.64
CA GLY A 456 -12.94 -5.69 40.73
C GLY A 456 -13.45 -6.20 42.09
N PRO A 457 -13.43 -7.53 42.29
CA PRO A 457 -12.80 -8.54 41.43
C PRO A 457 -13.64 -8.92 40.21
N ALA A 458 -13.08 -9.77 39.34
CA ALA A 458 -13.80 -10.39 38.23
C ALA A 458 -14.09 -11.87 38.54
N THR A 459 -15.31 -12.33 38.28
CA THR A 459 -15.73 -13.70 38.61
C THR A 459 -16.29 -14.41 37.38
N ASP A 460 -15.86 -15.65 37.13
CA ASP A 460 -16.45 -16.50 36.08
C ASP A 460 -17.71 -17.23 36.57
N ARG A 461 -18.29 -18.07 35.69
CA ARG A 461 -19.48 -18.88 36.03
C ARG A 461 -19.21 -20.02 37.01
N ASN A 462 -17.95 -20.42 37.18
CA ASN A 462 -17.51 -21.49 38.06
C ASN A 462 -17.10 -20.98 39.45
N GLY A 463 -17.18 -19.66 39.68
CA GLY A 463 -16.77 -19.01 40.93
C GLY A 463 -15.28 -18.69 41.02
N THR A 464 -14.51 -18.85 39.94
CA THR A 464 -13.11 -18.44 39.88
C THR A 464 -13.00 -16.92 39.95
N ILE A 465 -12.24 -16.42 40.91
CA ILE A 465 -12.04 -14.99 41.14
C ILE A 465 -10.68 -14.54 40.58
N LEU A 466 -10.69 -13.47 39.79
CA LEU A 466 -9.50 -12.75 39.35
C LEU A 466 -9.45 -11.38 40.01
N GLN A 467 -8.29 -11.02 40.55
CA GLN A 467 -8.08 -9.67 41.08
C GLN A 467 -7.86 -8.72 39.92
N ILE A 468 -8.62 -7.63 39.91
CA ILE A 468 -8.47 -6.55 38.93
C ILE A 468 -7.87 -5.35 39.65
N ARG A 469 -7.01 -4.61 38.96
CA ARG A 469 -6.57 -3.30 39.41
C ARG A 469 -6.56 -2.32 38.25
N ARG A 470 -6.89 -1.07 38.54
CA ARG A 470 -6.67 0.06 37.64
C ARG A 470 -5.41 0.78 38.10
N ILE A 471 -4.39 0.82 37.25
CA ILE A 471 -3.27 1.74 37.42
C ILE A 471 -3.65 3.02 36.69
N ASP A 472 -3.87 4.08 37.45
CA ASP A 472 -4.10 5.40 36.90
C ASP A 472 -2.77 5.95 36.37
N ARG A 473 -2.63 6.01 35.05
CA ARG A 473 -1.42 6.57 34.41
C ARG A 473 -1.40 8.09 34.47
N LEU A 474 -2.49 8.70 34.94
CA LEU A 474 -2.62 10.13 35.15
C LEU A 474 -2.57 10.54 36.63
N LYS A 475 -2.56 9.63 37.62
CA LYS A 475 -2.41 10.04 39.03
C LYS A 475 -0.95 10.17 39.42
N GLY A 476 -0.53 11.42 39.40
CA GLY A 476 0.69 12.01 39.88
C GLY A 476 0.56 13.51 39.62
N ASP A 477 1.31 14.35 40.32
CA ASP A 477 1.48 15.79 40.03
C ASP A 477 2.23 16.01 38.69
N ASP A 478 1.84 15.28 37.64
CA ASP A 478 2.52 15.14 36.34
C ASP A 478 2.06 16.18 35.30
N VAL A 479 1.45 17.28 35.76
CA VAL A 479 1.29 18.48 34.93
C VAL A 479 2.37 19.48 35.35
N PRO A 480 2.89 20.31 34.44
CA PRO A 480 3.98 21.20 34.79
C PRO A 480 3.61 22.15 35.95
N GLU A 481 4.51 22.29 36.92
CA GLU A 481 4.29 23.14 38.12
C GLU A 481 3.98 24.60 37.76
N PHE A 482 4.44 25.07 36.61
CA PHE A 482 4.20 26.43 36.12
C PHE A 482 2.80 26.65 35.52
N TRP A 483 1.96 25.61 35.45
CA TRP A 483 0.59 25.75 34.97
C TRP A 483 -0.30 26.45 36.01
N ASP A 484 -1.17 27.33 35.52
CA ASP A 484 -2.22 27.94 36.31
C ASP A 484 -3.25 26.89 36.75
N THR A 485 -3.94 27.17 37.85
CA THR A 485 -5.00 26.29 38.35
C THR A 485 -6.10 26.13 37.31
N MET A 486 -6.37 24.88 36.93
CA MET A 486 -7.44 24.55 35.97
C MET A 486 -8.82 24.85 36.57
N PRO A 487 -9.72 25.56 35.87
CA PRO A 487 -11.09 25.75 36.32
C PRO A 487 -11.84 24.43 36.47
N ALA A 488 -12.69 24.31 37.50
CA ALA A 488 -13.46 23.10 37.76
C ALA A 488 -14.31 22.68 36.54
N GLY A 489 -14.26 21.39 36.21
CA GLY A 489 -15.03 20.81 35.09
C GLY A 489 -14.50 21.13 33.69
N LYS A 490 -13.37 21.85 33.55
CA LYS A 490 -12.73 22.08 32.25
C LYS A 490 -11.65 21.03 31.96
N THR A 491 -11.67 20.54 30.73
CA THR A 491 -10.69 19.60 30.15
C THR A 491 -9.51 20.31 29.49
N CYS A 492 -9.71 21.54 29.01
CA CYS A 492 -8.69 22.40 28.43
C CYS A 492 -8.87 23.85 28.90
N HIS A 493 -7.74 24.56 29.08
CA HIS A 493 -7.73 25.98 29.41
C HIS A 493 -6.63 26.71 28.63
N ALA A 494 -7.02 27.68 27.80
CA ALA A 494 -6.08 28.64 27.21
C ALA A 494 -5.88 29.81 28.18
N VAL A 495 -4.65 30.04 28.62
CA VAL A 495 -4.27 31.05 29.60
C VAL A 495 -3.48 32.15 28.91
N PRO A 496 -3.97 33.40 28.87
CA PRO A 496 -3.21 34.52 28.33
C PRO A 496 -1.92 34.75 29.12
N ILE A 497 -0.79 34.84 28.42
CA ILE A 497 0.51 35.09 29.04
C ILE A 497 0.80 36.60 29.00
N LEU A 498 1.19 37.16 30.16
CA LEU A 498 1.52 38.56 30.31
C LEU A 498 2.82 38.91 29.56
N ASP A 499 2.84 40.03 28.85
CA ASP A 499 3.97 40.51 28.05
C ASP A 499 5.26 40.77 28.85
N VAL A 500 5.13 41.04 30.15
CA VAL A 500 6.24 41.23 31.09
C VAL A 500 6.89 39.92 31.57
N SER A 501 6.30 38.76 31.28
CA SER A 501 6.80 37.49 31.79
C SER A 501 7.99 36.96 30.99
N SER A 502 8.88 36.19 31.65
CA SER A 502 9.98 35.49 30.97
C SER A 502 9.48 34.45 29.97
N GLU A 503 8.32 33.85 30.24
CA GLU A 503 7.64 32.90 29.36
C GLU A 503 7.19 33.57 28.05
N TYR A 504 6.59 34.77 28.13
CA TYR A 504 6.23 35.56 26.95
C TYR A 504 7.47 35.92 26.15
N ALA A 505 8.52 36.39 26.82
CA ALA A 505 9.79 36.75 26.21
C ALA A 505 10.42 35.57 25.45
N GLU A 506 10.37 34.36 26.00
CA GLU A 506 10.86 33.15 25.32
C GLU A 506 10.07 32.86 24.04
N VAL A 507 8.73 32.79 24.14
CA VAL A 507 7.86 32.43 23.00
C VAL A 507 7.94 33.49 21.90
N ILE A 508 7.94 34.78 22.26
CA ILE A 508 8.03 35.85 21.28
C ILE A 508 9.41 35.89 20.60
N ASN A 509 10.49 35.59 21.31
CA ASN A 509 11.83 35.52 20.73
C ASN A 509 11.94 34.37 19.71
N LEU A 510 11.38 33.20 20.01
CA LEU A 510 11.32 32.08 19.06
C LEU A 510 10.54 32.46 17.79
N PHE A 511 9.40 33.13 17.94
CA PHE A 511 8.60 33.61 16.82
C PHE A 511 9.34 34.67 15.99
N LYS A 512 9.85 35.73 16.65
CA LYS A 512 10.53 36.86 16.02
C LYS A 512 11.87 36.50 15.40
N GLY A 513 12.51 35.42 15.85
CA GLY A 513 13.75 34.91 15.26
C GLY A 513 13.62 34.53 13.78
N THR A 514 12.40 34.25 13.31
CA THR A 514 12.16 33.92 11.89
C THR A 514 10.97 34.64 11.27
N CYS A 515 10.04 35.21 12.04
CA CYS A 515 8.85 35.87 11.53
C CYS A 515 8.77 37.34 11.98
N ASN A 516 8.77 38.28 11.04
CA ASN A 516 8.64 39.71 11.33
C ASN A 516 7.18 40.20 11.25
N ARG A 517 6.30 39.60 12.07
CA ARG A 517 4.87 39.96 12.17
C ARG A 517 4.51 40.46 13.56
N THR A 518 3.42 41.21 13.71
CA THR A 518 3.07 41.81 15.00
C THR A 518 2.23 40.83 15.81
N VAL A 519 2.75 40.39 16.95
CA VAL A 519 2.03 39.51 17.88
C VAL A 519 1.04 40.35 18.69
N THR A 520 -0.22 39.93 18.73
CA THR A 520 -1.28 40.58 19.50
C THR A 520 -1.54 39.89 20.83
N LYS A 521 -1.40 38.56 20.86
CA LYS A 521 -1.68 37.74 22.04
C LYS A 521 -0.91 36.43 21.99
N ILE A 522 -0.45 35.95 23.15
CA ILE A 522 0.08 34.60 23.34
C ILE A 522 -0.73 33.94 24.46
N GLU A 523 -1.21 32.73 24.22
CA GLU A 523 -1.93 31.93 25.21
C GLU A 523 -1.22 30.59 25.42
N ARG A 524 -0.92 30.22 26.67
CA ARG A 524 -0.49 28.86 27.01
C ARG A 524 -1.70 27.95 27.03
N ILE A 525 -1.61 26.83 26.33
CA ILE A 525 -2.67 25.83 26.35
C ILE A 525 -2.36 24.84 27.47
N GLN A 526 -3.33 24.62 28.35
CA GLN A 526 -3.27 23.66 29.44
C GLN A 526 -4.31 22.57 29.19
N ASN A 527 -3.85 21.45 28.66
CA ASN A 527 -4.68 20.26 28.46
C ASN A 527 -3.98 19.07 29.12
N PRO A 528 -4.40 18.68 30.35
CA PRO A 528 -3.74 17.62 31.12
C PRO A 528 -3.70 16.28 30.39
N ALA A 529 -4.76 15.94 29.63
CA ALA A 529 -4.82 14.68 28.90
C ALA A 529 -3.79 14.64 27.77
N LEU A 530 -3.78 15.66 26.90
CA LEU A 530 -2.81 15.75 25.79
C LEU A 530 -1.36 15.82 26.31
N TRP A 531 -1.13 16.57 27.39
CA TRP A 531 0.20 16.67 28.00
C TRP A 531 0.70 15.31 28.47
N LYS A 532 -0.11 14.57 29.22
CA LYS A 532 0.26 13.25 29.74
C LYS A 532 0.44 12.23 28.61
N SER A 533 -0.41 12.25 27.57
CA SER A 533 -0.21 11.42 26.39
C SER A 533 1.14 11.69 25.71
N LEU A 534 1.55 12.97 25.61
CA LEU A 534 2.87 13.34 25.10
C LEU A 534 3.99 12.80 26.00
N GLN A 535 3.91 13.00 27.32
CA GLN A 535 4.97 12.56 28.25
C GLN A 535 5.14 11.03 28.28
N ILE A 536 4.03 10.27 28.24
CA ILE A 536 4.08 8.79 28.16
C ILE A 536 4.78 8.37 26.86
N LYS A 537 4.38 8.96 25.73
CA LYS A 537 4.98 8.63 24.44
C LYS A 537 6.44 9.07 24.33
N LYS A 538 6.80 10.17 24.98
CA LYS A 538 8.18 10.65 25.09
C LYS A 538 9.03 9.64 25.83
N HIS A 539 8.59 9.18 27.00
CA HIS A 539 9.32 8.19 27.79
C HIS A 539 9.49 6.87 27.03
N GLU A 540 8.44 6.38 26.36
CA GLU A 540 8.52 5.20 25.48
C GLU A 540 9.54 5.42 24.35
N MET A 541 9.50 6.57 23.68
CA MET A 541 10.39 6.92 22.58
C MET A 541 11.86 7.04 23.03
N GLU A 542 12.10 7.59 24.21
CA GLU A 542 13.44 7.71 24.80
C GLU A 542 14.05 6.35 25.13
N GLN A 543 13.27 5.44 25.72
CA GLN A 543 13.71 4.06 25.96
C GLN A 543 14.02 3.36 24.63
N ARG A 544 13.12 3.50 23.65
CA ARG A 544 13.23 2.83 22.35
C ARG A 544 14.40 3.35 21.51
N ASN A 545 14.62 4.66 21.50
CA ASN A 545 15.69 5.28 20.71
C ASN A 545 17.03 5.33 21.45
N ASN A 546 17.03 5.01 22.75
CA ASN A 546 18.21 5.03 23.60
C ASN A 546 18.92 6.40 23.64
N HIS A 547 18.14 7.48 23.57
CA HIS A 547 18.60 8.85 23.74
C HIS A 547 17.45 9.76 24.18
N GLN A 548 17.78 10.96 24.67
CA GLN A 548 16.82 11.93 25.20
C GLN A 548 16.44 13.03 24.20
N ASN A 549 17.15 13.13 23.06
CA ASN A 549 16.92 14.15 22.03
C ASN A 549 15.76 13.78 21.08
N ASN A 550 14.56 13.57 21.63
CA ASN A 550 13.37 13.15 20.86
C ASN A 550 12.36 14.26 20.62
N GLU A 551 12.48 15.41 21.29
CA GLU A 551 11.48 16.48 21.27
C GLU A 551 12.05 17.76 20.65
N LYS A 552 11.23 18.44 19.83
CA LYS A 552 11.53 19.77 19.29
C LYS A 552 10.35 20.72 19.51
N ARG A 553 10.66 22.01 19.67
CA ARG A 553 9.66 23.09 19.60
C ARG A 553 9.52 23.54 18.16
N LEU A 554 8.33 23.37 17.58
CA LEU A 554 8.06 23.62 16.15
C LEU A 554 6.76 24.40 15.97
N PHE A 555 6.60 25.05 14.82
CA PHE A 555 5.45 25.90 14.51
C PHE A 555 4.40 25.20 13.65
N HIS A 556 3.12 25.48 13.89
CA HIS A 556 2.00 25.00 13.08
C HIS A 556 0.98 26.11 12.85
N GLY A 557 0.89 26.61 11.61
CA GLY A 557 -0.13 27.59 11.22
C GLY A 557 -1.51 26.94 11.05
N THR A 558 -2.56 27.61 11.50
CA THR A 558 -3.94 27.11 11.36
C THR A 558 -4.95 28.25 11.23
N SER A 559 -6.21 27.93 10.96
CA SER A 559 -7.30 28.90 10.86
C SER A 559 -8.09 29.04 12.18
N GLU A 560 -8.83 30.13 12.33
CA GLU A 560 -9.59 30.41 13.56
C GLU A 560 -10.59 29.30 13.93
N ASP A 561 -11.21 28.67 12.93
CA ASP A 561 -12.22 27.62 13.08
C ASP A 561 -11.66 26.30 13.64
N THR A 562 -10.35 26.05 13.49
CA THR A 562 -9.71 24.81 13.96
C THR A 562 -9.13 24.94 15.36
N VAL A 563 -8.90 26.15 15.86
CA VAL A 563 -8.30 26.42 17.18
C VAL A 563 -9.03 25.72 18.33
N PRO A 564 -10.37 25.79 18.47
CA PRO A 564 -11.07 25.10 19.56
C PRO A 564 -10.90 23.57 19.49
N ILE A 565 -10.81 23.02 18.27
CA ILE A 565 -10.65 21.58 18.05
C ILE A 565 -9.25 21.13 18.47
N ILE A 566 -8.22 21.88 18.05
CA ILE A 566 -6.82 21.56 18.39
C ILE A 566 -6.57 21.70 19.88
N ASN A 567 -7.10 22.75 20.53
CA ASN A 567 -6.97 22.92 21.98
C ASN A 567 -7.56 21.74 22.75
N GLU A 568 -8.76 21.29 22.36
CA GLU A 568 -9.48 20.25 23.08
C GLU A 568 -8.96 18.84 22.76
N ARG A 569 -8.66 18.56 21.49
CA ARG A 569 -8.44 17.19 20.98
C ARG A 569 -7.05 16.96 20.39
N GLY A 570 -6.21 17.98 20.29
CA GLY A 570 -4.89 17.89 19.70
C GLY A 570 -4.92 17.89 18.17
N PHE A 571 -3.78 17.54 17.56
CA PHE A 571 -3.65 17.45 16.12
C PHE A 571 -4.25 16.14 15.60
N ASN A 572 -4.89 16.19 14.44
CA ASN A 572 -5.49 15.01 13.82
C ASN A 572 -5.07 14.94 12.35
N ARG A 573 -4.33 13.88 12.02
CA ARG A 573 -3.79 13.67 10.67
C ARG A 573 -4.85 13.41 9.60
N SER A 574 -6.08 13.02 9.96
CA SER A 574 -7.18 12.85 9.00
C SER A 574 -7.61 14.18 8.36
N TYR A 575 -7.20 15.31 8.93
CA TYR A 575 -7.35 16.63 8.32
C TYR A 575 -6.12 17.07 7.50
N ALA A 576 -5.08 16.24 7.40
CA ALA A 576 -3.93 16.48 6.53
C ALA A 576 -4.38 16.42 5.06
N GLY A 577 -4.03 17.43 4.27
CA GLY A 577 -4.41 17.51 2.85
C GLY A 577 -5.11 18.81 2.44
N LYS A 578 -5.47 19.70 3.38
CA LYS A 578 -5.90 21.08 3.01
C LYS A 578 -4.79 21.86 2.30
N ASN A 579 -3.52 21.49 2.53
CA ASN A 579 -2.33 22.01 1.87
C ASN A 579 -1.44 20.83 1.40
N ALA A 580 -0.61 21.05 0.38
CA ALA A 580 0.15 20.00 -0.31
C ALA A 580 0.93 19.06 0.64
N THR A 581 0.61 17.76 0.62
CA THR A 581 1.22 16.71 1.44
C THR A 581 2.46 16.11 0.75
N CYS A 582 3.48 16.94 0.52
CA CYS A 582 4.66 16.56 -0.28
C CYS A 582 5.54 15.47 0.38
N TYR A 583 5.44 15.28 1.70
CA TYR A 583 6.35 14.43 2.48
C TYR A 583 5.63 13.39 3.34
N GLY A 584 4.31 13.18 3.11
CA GLY A 584 3.48 12.21 3.81
C GLY A 584 2.12 12.76 4.27
N LYS A 585 1.17 11.88 4.57
CA LYS A 585 -0.17 12.16 5.09
C LYS A 585 -0.16 12.18 6.63
N GLY A 586 0.61 13.11 7.17
CA GLY A 586 0.75 13.36 8.60
C GLY A 586 0.50 14.82 8.97
N SER A 587 0.68 15.15 10.24
CA SER A 587 0.64 16.52 10.73
C SER A 587 1.99 17.20 10.51
N TYR A 588 1.99 18.38 9.87
CA TYR A 588 3.18 19.12 9.46
C TYR A 588 3.54 20.19 10.49
N PHE A 589 4.83 20.27 10.84
CA PHE A 589 5.36 21.25 11.78
C PHE A 589 6.63 21.89 11.21
N ALA A 590 6.64 23.22 11.10
CA ALA A 590 7.75 23.98 10.54
C ALA A 590 8.79 24.34 11.61
N VAL A 591 10.06 24.32 11.24
CA VAL A 591 11.15 24.81 12.09
C VAL A 591 11.11 26.34 12.21
N LYS A 592 10.71 27.02 11.13
CA LYS A 592 10.61 28.48 11.08
C LYS A 592 9.16 28.96 11.14
N ALA A 593 8.92 30.03 11.88
CA ALA A 593 7.60 30.63 12.06
C ALA A 593 7.11 31.32 10.76
N ASP A 594 8.00 31.90 9.95
CA ASP A 594 7.63 32.53 8.67
C ASP A 594 6.91 31.59 7.71
N TYR A 595 7.33 30.32 7.65
CA TYR A 595 6.67 29.30 6.85
C TYR A 595 5.23 29.09 7.33
N SER A 596 5.03 28.87 8.63
CA SER A 596 3.69 28.74 9.23
C SER A 596 2.87 30.02 9.15
N ALA A 597 3.52 31.18 9.00
CA ALA A 597 2.86 32.49 8.89
C ALA A 597 2.27 32.76 7.50
N GLN A 598 2.54 31.93 6.49
CA GLN A 598 1.93 32.10 5.16
C GLN A 598 0.41 31.92 5.25
N ASP A 599 -0.34 32.70 4.46
CA ASP A 599 -1.81 32.69 4.46
C ASP A 599 -2.42 31.33 4.10
N THR A 600 -1.65 30.51 3.37
CA THR A 600 -1.97 29.12 3.07
C THR A 600 -2.16 28.27 4.33
N TYR A 601 -1.39 28.52 5.39
CA TYR A 601 -1.42 27.72 6.62
C TYR A 601 -2.15 28.45 7.75
N SER A 602 -1.81 29.72 7.98
CA SER A 602 -2.43 30.56 9.01
C SER A 602 -3.39 31.56 8.39
N LYS A 603 -4.52 31.08 7.85
CA LYS A 603 -5.47 31.94 7.13
C LYS A 603 -5.97 33.09 8.03
N PRO A 604 -5.86 34.37 7.60
CA PRO A 604 -6.35 35.49 8.39
C PRO A 604 -7.87 35.43 8.54
N ASN A 605 -8.38 35.76 9.73
CA ASN A 605 -9.81 35.94 9.99
C ASN A 605 -10.30 37.29 9.42
N ALA A 606 -11.59 37.60 9.62
CA ALA A 606 -12.19 38.85 9.16
C ALA A 606 -11.54 40.13 9.75
N LYS A 607 -10.83 40.02 10.87
CA LYS A 607 -10.10 41.12 11.53
C LYS A 607 -8.62 41.20 11.13
N GLY A 608 -8.20 40.36 10.18
CA GLY A 608 -6.82 40.22 9.75
C GLY A 608 -5.91 39.50 10.76
N GLU A 609 -6.48 38.81 11.74
CA GLU A 609 -5.71 38.04 12.74
C GLU A 609 -5.42 36.64 12.22
N LYS A 610 -4.20 36.17 12.47
CA LYS A 610 -3.68 34.88 12.07
C LYS A 610 -3.30 34.07 13.31
N PHE A 611 -3.41 32.76 13.20
CA PHE A 611 -3.25 31.83 14.33
C PHE A 611 -2.14 30.83 14.04
N MET A 612 -1.22 30.66 14.99
CA MET A 612 -0.12 29.71 14.89
C MET A 612 0.17 29.11 16.25
N TYR A 613 0.36 27.79 16.29
CA TYR A 613 0.84 27.12 17.48
C TYR A 613 2.37 27.06 17.51
N LEU A 614 2.94 27.22 18.70
CA LEU A 614 4.25 26.69 19.06
C LEU A 614 4.02 25.39 19.82
N CYS A 615 4.49 24.29 19.26
CA CYS A 615 4.17 22.93 19.68
C CYS A 615 5.40 22.23 20.25
N ARG A 616 5.20 21.34 21.22
CA ARG A 616 6.18 20.28 21.52
C ARG A 616 5.89 19.10 20.62
N VAL A 617 6.87 18.68 19.82
CA VAL A 617 6.71 17.61 18.84
C VAL A 617 7.78 16.56 19.09
N LEU A 618 7.36 15.32 19.30
CA LEU A 618 8.28 14.19 19.45
C LEU A 618 8.79 13.77 18.07
N THR A 619 9.83 14.42 17.56
CA THR A 619 10.41 14.12 16.26
C THR A 619 11.19 12.81 16.24
N GLY A 620 11.72 12.40 17.39
CA GLY A 620 12.52 11.18 17.54
C GLY A 620 13.63 11.07 16.51
N ASP A 621 13.92 9.84 16.09
CA ASP A 621 14.74 9.58 14.92
C ASP A 621 13.90 9.78 13.66
N TYR A 622 14.42 10.54 12.71
CA TYR A 622 13.70 10.90 11.50
C TYR A 622 14.45 10.51 10.22
N THR A 623 13.70 10.40 9.13
CA THR A 623 14.27 10.18 7.79
C THR A 623 13.56 11.00 6.72
N LEU A 624 13.99 10.92 5.46
CA LEU A 624 13.40 11.67 4.37
C LEU A 624 11.95 11.23 4.11
N GLY A 625 11.05 12.20 4.07
CA GLY A 625 9.64 11.99 3.75
C GLY A 625 9.41 11.86 2.25
N GLN A 626 8.39 11.11 1.88
CA GLN A 626 7.93 10.98 0.50
C GLN A 626 6.43 11.22 0.43
N LYS A 627 5.98 11.66 -0.74
CA LYS A 627 4.56 11.82 -1.03
C LYS A 627 3.82 10.50 -0.75
N ASP A 628 2.60 10.60 -0.22
CA ASP A 628 1.68 9.47 0.04
C ASP A 628 2.06 8.50 1.18
N MET A 629 3.17 8.73 1.91
CA MET A 629 3.43 8.00 3.15
C MET A 629 2.27 8.13 4.15
N ILE A 630 1.85 7.04 4.78
CA ILE A 630 0.82 7.05 5.85
C ILE A 630 1.39 6.71 7.24
N ALA A 631 2.67 6.34 7.27
CA ALA A 631 3.49 6.10 8.46
C ALA A 631 4.96 6.34 8.09
N PRO A 632 5.86 6.59 9.08
CA PRO A 632 7.28 6.65 8.83
C PRO A 632 7.81 5.30 8.32
N PRO A 633 8.87 5.29 7.50
CA PRO A 633 9.50 4.06 7.02
C PRO A 633 10.28 3.33 8.13
N SER A 634 10.73 2.11 7.88
CA SER A 634 11.54 1.33 8.83
C SER A 634 13.00 1.81 8.91
N LYS A 635 13.61 1.73 10.10
CA LYS A 635 15.05 1.94 10.34
C LYS A 635 15.87 0.72 9.88
N GLY A 636 15.79 0.39 8.58
CA GLY A 636 16.43 -0.79 8.00
C GLY A 636 15.54 -2.05 8.05
N SER A 637 16.13 -3.21 8.35
CA SER A 637 15.49 -4.53 8.24
C SER A 637 14.68 -4.98 9.48
N GLY A 638 14.48 -4.11 10.48
CA GLY A 638 13.76 -4.42 11.72
C GLY A 638 12.28 -4.01 11.77
N VAL A 639 11.65 -4.21 12.93
CA VAL A 639 10.29 -3.74 13.30
C VAL A 639 10.30 -2.26 13.74
N HIS A 640 11.48 -1.70 14.00
CA HIS A 640 11.64 -0.32 14.44
C HIS A 640 11.42 0.65 13.28
N MET A 641 10.35 1.43 13.37
CA MET A 641 10.07 2.54 12.46
C MET A 641 10.84 3.79 12.89
N TYR A 642 11.12 4.67 11.92
CA TYR A 642 11.42 6.06 12.24
C TYR A 642 10.22 6.68 12.98
N ASP A 643 10.48 7.74 13.74
CA ASP A 643 9.46 8.40 14.55
C ASP A 643 8.74 9.47 13.73
N SER A 644 9.48 10.16 12.85
CA SER A 644 8.93 11.18 11.97
C SER A 644 9.67 11.21 10.64
N VAL A 645 9.20 12.02 9.70
CA VAL A 645 9.90 12.29 8.45
C VAL A 645 10.12 13.78 8.22
N VAL A 646 11.14 14.12 7.43
CA VAL A 646 11.57 15.49 7.15
C VAL A 646 11.65 15.76 5.67
N ASN A 647 11.63 17.04 5.28
CA ASN A 647 11.80 17.44 3.89
C ASN A 647 13.26 17.34 3.40
N ASP A 648 14.23 17.42 4.32
CA ASP A 648 15.66 17.41 4.05
C ASP A 648 16.39 16.82 5.26
N MET A 649 17.33 15.89 5.02
CA MET A 649 18.05 15.18 6.08
C MET A 649 19.18 16.00 6.71
N THR A 650 19.76 16.92 5.95
CA THR A 650 20.92 17.72 6.38
C THR A 650 20.48 18.97 7.11
N ASN A 651 19.44 19.64 6.62
CA ASN A 651 18.87 20.82 7.24
C ASN A 651 17.33 20.78 7.20
N PRO A 652 16.70 20.00 8.10
CA PRO A 652 15.25 19.91 8.17
C PRO A 652 14.61 21.29 8.37
N SER A 653 13.68 21.64 7.49
CA SER A 653 12.86 22.86 7.63
C SER A 653 11.45 22.55 8.15
N MET A 654 11.06 21.29 8.11
CA MET A 654 9.80 20.77 8.62
C MET A 654 9.90 19.31 9.03
N PHE A 655 9.03 18.93 9.97
CA PHE A 655 8.83 17.58 10.46
C PHE A 655 7.38 17.16 10.26
N ILE A 656 7.18 15.91 9.88
CA ILE A 656 5.87 15.30 9.66
C ILE A 656 5.74 14.11 10.59
N VAL A 657 4.76 14.15 11.48
CA VAL A 657 4.44 13.07 12.41
C VAL A 657 3.13 12.41 12.02
N PHE A 658 3.05 11.10 12.23
CA PHE A 658 1.92 10.29 11.77
C PHE A 658 1.06 9.78 12.92
N HIS A 659 1.40 10.06 14.17
CA HIS A 659 0.52 9.76 15.31
C HIS A 659 0.00 11.05 15.94
N ASP A 660 -1.30 11.06 16.24
CA ASP A 660 -2.01 12.23 16.76
C ASP A 660 -1.50 12.66 18.16
N ILE A 661 -1.05 11.70 18.97
CA ILE A 661 -0.47 11.94 20.31
C ILE A 661 1.02 12.32 20.31
N GLN A 662 1.63 12.56 19.14
CA GLN A 662 3.06 12.85 19.00
C GLN A 662 3.37 14.36 19.07
N ALA A 663 2.35 15.20 19.21
CA ALA A 663 2.49 16.65 19.32
C ALA A 663 1.52 17.25 20.34
N TYR A 664 2.01 18.19 21.14
CA TYR A 664 1.24 18.97 22.10
C TYR A 664 1.20 20.44 21.67
N PRO A 665 0.02 21.05 21.48
CA PRO A 665 -0.09 22.48 21.22
C PRO A 665 0.22 23.23 22.51
N GLU A 666 1.43 23.77 22.66
CA GLU A 666 1.87 24.35 23.94
C GLU A 666 1.45 25.81 24.08
N TYR A 667 1.62 26.60 23.02
CA TYR A 667 1.22 28.00 22.96
C TYR A 667 0.47 28.31 21.68
N LEU A 668 -0.59 29.11 21.77
CA LEU A 668 -1.27 29.72 20.65
C LEU A 668 -0.83 31.19 20.52
N ILE A 669 -0.25 31.53 19.37
CA ILE A 669 0.19 32.88 19.02
C ILE A 669 -0.83 33.47 18.06
N THR A 670 -1.43 34.60 18.44
CA THR A 670 -2.28 35.42 17.57
C THR A 670 -1.45 36.61 17.06
N PHE A 671 -1.45 36.84 15.75
CA PHE A 671 -0.60 37.86 15.13
C PHE A 671 -1.24 38.47 13.87
N LYS A 672 -0.62 39.54 13.34
CA LYS A 672 -1.01 40.23 12.09
C LYS A 672 0.20 40.46 11.18
#